data_AF-A0A7H9HQ68-F1
#
_entry.id   AF-A0A7H9HQ68-F1
#
_cell.length_a   1.000
_cell.length_b   1.000
_cell.length_c   1.000
_cell.angle_alpha   90.00
_cell.angle_beta   90.00
_cell.angle_gamma   90.00
#
_symmetry.space_group_name_H-M   'P 1'
#
loop_
_entity.id
_entity.type
_entity.pdbx_description
1 polymer ?
#
loop_
_entity_poly.entity_id
_entity_poly.type
_entity_poly.pdbx_seq_one_letter_code
_entity_poly.pdbx_strand_id
1 'polypeptide(L)'
;MMKRIFALLIFQLVAISIFCAGFFPQKKVLKGDATFLVESDLQSKAKPVFNKLVLVVIDALRSDFVFEESKSHFFHLHSLLEQGNAWGFTAFSNPPTVTLPRLKGITTGSTPNFLDAILNVAEGDSSSNLNEQDSWIKQFVNYNKTIRFFGDDTWLKLFPLEFFDEYEGTNSFFVSDFEQVDHNVTRHVPEQLMNQEDWDVLILHYLGLDHIGHKGGSESQFMPAKHQEMDDIIRQIYEHSDDDTLICVMGDHGMNDNGNHGGSSSGETSAAMVLISKKLQNYEMPTQQKLAQLPIKDTNPSYQYLTSIQQVDLVPTLATLFNFPIPKNSVGVIIRETLQLLDDKLLTVKVQENFQQLQSVKRTHIDADEGFENLDAAFQKMRDVQSELMRSATDYNYDFLYLGLGILLVSTMVGMAAGLKQMRFEKPFFIILTISLIVGLSSFGSSFVEEEHQIWWWIATGGVLLSSLYTPDKKSTHLTILICLRIIRGWNNSGQKHFYENTIFEILKRNPIQQWYLNFFTIFSLGLLQGDLLSFLSTMLISMLCFVYKVTWAIVNRETVPDWMYQVALKSCFIITGSVTDDVFEESLVPLARFFFKCLLGSIVVNLGVAKLTSKKSTLNSICTSLTMLLIFQSPSSNIPLFLAYNTLRKSLTTLLVENYGSGSFITSITSLVLQYFTFFHFGGTNSIATVDLSNAYHGVSQNYNIYLVGFMMCLSNFVPPIYWSIFTWRILYNGNQKWNHFSHNKLTFFMFNCISGCALLLACLILRFHLFIWSVFSPKLCYYAAWNIFMNLVIGWILEIPLLLMN
;
A
#
# COMPACT_ATOMS: atom_id res chain seq x y z
N MET A 1 7.88 36.23 14.95
CA MET A 1 8.25 34.82 15.19
C MET A 1 7.58 33.91 14.17
N MET A 2 6.25 33.91 14.06
CA MET A 2 5.48 33.07 13.14
C MET A 2 5.94 33.10 11.67
N LYS A 3 6.10 34.27 11.04
CA LYS A 3 6.61 34.38 9.64
C LYS A 3 7.96 33.67 9.45
N ARG A 4 8.83 33.68 10.46
CA ARG A 4 10.14 33.01 10.41
C ARG A 4 9.97 31.49 10.51
N ILE A 5 9.10 31.01 11.39
CA ILE A 5 8.82 29.57 11.52
C ILE A 5 8.16 29.03 10.26
N PHE A 6 7.24 29.79 9.65
CA PHE A 6 6.65 29.41 8.37
C PHE A 6 7.70 29.32 7.26
N ALA A 7 8.57 30.33 7.14
CA ALA A 7 9.67 30.30 6.18
C ALA A 7 10.58 29.07 6.40
N LEU A 8 10.91 28.76 7.66
CA LEU A 8 11.68 27.57 8.02
C LEU A 8 10.97 26.27 7.61
N LEU A 9 9.66 26.16 7.80
CA LEU A 9 8.88 25.02 7.31
C LEU A 9 8.97 24.90 5.78
N ILE A 10 8.85 26.00 5.04
CA ILE A 10 8.98 25.97 3.58
C ILE A 10 10.39 25.52 3.17
N PHE A 11 11.45 26.04 3.81
CA PHE A 11 12.82 25.58 3.56
C PHE A 11 13.00 24.08 3.83
N GLN A 12 12.41 23.58 4.91
CA GLN A 12 12.42 22.16 5.23
C GLN A 12 11.69 21.34 4.14
N LEU A 13 10.52 21.77 3.69
CA LEU A 13 9.77 21.09 2.64
C LEU A 13 10.54 21.09 1.31
N VAL A 14 11.15 22.21 0.93
CA VAL A 14 12.01 22.28 -0.26
C VAL A 14 13.20 21.34 -0.15
N ALA A 15 13.85 21.26 1.02
CA ALA A 15 14.96 20.34 1.26
C ALA A 15 14.54 18.88 1.07
N ILE A 16 13.38 18.51 1.63
CA ILE A 16 12.80 17.16 1.50
C ILE A 16 12.46 16.86 0.04
N SER A 17 11.79 17.78 -0.67
CA SER A 17 11.42 17.60 -2.07
C SER A 17 12.62 17.43 -2.98
N ILE A 18 13.68 18.25 -2.81
CA ILE A 18 14.92 18.12 -3.58
C ILE A 18 15.58 16.76 -3.30
N PHE A 19 15.67 16.36 -2.03
CA PHE A 19 16.23 15.05 -1.69
C PHE A 19 15.41 13.91 -2.30
N CYS A 20 14.09 13.91 -2.17
CA CYS A 20 13.21 12.91 -2.77
C CYS A 20 13.37 12.85 -4.29
N ALA A 21 13.46 14.01 -4.97
CA ALA A 21 13.70 14.05 -6.41
C ALA A 21 15.05 13.45 -6.82
N GLY A 22 16.08 13.55 -5.96
CA GLY A 22 17.36 12.89 -6.17
C GLY A 22 17.39 11.41 -5.79
N PHE A 23 16.56 11.03 -4.82
CA PHE A 23 16.51 9.70 -4.23
C PHE A 23 15.60 8.73 -5.01
N PHE A 24 14.56 9.23 -5.67
CA PHE A 24 13.66 8.41 -6.50
C PHE A 24 13.96 8.69 -7.99
N PRO A 25 14.94 8.00 -8.60
CA PRO A 25 15.33 8.30 -9.96
C PRO A 25 14.30 7.81 -10.98
N GLN A 26 14.20 8.55 -12.09
CA GLN A 26 13.56 8.06 -13.30
C GLN A 26 14.56 7.17 -14.05
N LYS A 27 14.15 5.93 -14.36
CA LYS A 27 15.02 4.95 -15.01
C LYS A 27 15.26 5.36 -16.47
N LYS A 28 16.53 5.49 -16.87
CA LYS A 28 16.90 5.68 -18.28
C LYS A 28 16.80 4.33 -19.01
N VAL A 29 15.68 4.13 -19.68
CA VAL A 29 15.41 2.92 -20.49
C VAL A 29 16.03 3.04 -21.88
N LEU A 30 16.49 1.92 -22.43
CA LEU A 30 16.87 1.81 -23.84
C LEU A 30 15.62 1.99 -24.71
N LYS A 31 15.67 2.91 -25.67
CA LYS A 31 14.54 3.21 -26.56
C LYS A 31 14.52 2.32 -27.81
N GLY A 32 13.32 2.17 -28.38
CA GLY A 32 13.07 1.43 -29.62
C GLY A 32 13.07 -0.08 -29.43
N ASP A 33 12.82 -0.79 -30.52
CA ASP A 33 12.42 -2.20 -30.47
C ASP A 33 13.60 -3.13 -30.69
N ALA A 34 13.59 -4.27 -30.01
CA ALA A 34 14.63 -5.28 -30.10
C ALA A 34 14.63 -5.99 -31.46
N THR A 35 15.80 -6.48 -31.83
CA THR A 35 16.05 -7.30 -33.02
C THR A 35 16.95 -8.46 -32.60
N PHE A 36 16.93 -9.57 -33.33
CA PHE A 36 17.85 -10.69 -33.05
C PHE A 36 19.31 -10.25 -33.20
N LEU A 37 20.13 -10.54 -32.19
CA LEU A 37 21.55 -10.18 -32.12
C LEU A 37 22.45 -11.32 -32.62
N VAL A 38 22.05 -12.57 -32.38
CA VAL A 38 22.82 -13.79 -32.71
C VAL A 38 22.15 -14.52 -33.87
N GLU A 39 22.90 -14.87 -34.92
CA GLU A 39 22.39 -15.74 -36.02
C GLU A 39 20.99 -15.30 -36.52
N SER A 40 20.81 -13.99 -36.78
CA SER A 40 19.51 -13.36 -37.05
C SER A 40 18.74 -13.99 -38.21
N ASP A 41 19.46 -14.46 -39.23
CA ASP A 41 18.89 -15.15 -40.39
C ASP A 41 18.32 -16.53 -40.05
N LEU A 42 18.93 -17.23 -39.08
CA LEU A 42 18.42 -18.51 -38.58
C LEU A 42 17.17 -18.27 -37.73
N GLN A 43 17.25 -17.34 -36.78
CA GLN A 43 16.14 -17.05 -35.85
C GLN A 43 14.92 -16.51 -36.60
N SER A 44 15.10 -15.60 -37.56
CA SER A 44 13.99 -15.05 -38.37
C SER A 44 13.25 -16.09 -39.21
N LYS A 45 13.89 -17.22 -39.55
CA LYS A 45 13.27 -18.33 -40.30
C LYS A 45 12.80 -19.48 -39.42
N ALA A 46 13.12 -19.46 -38.13
CA ALA A 46 12.72 -20.50 -37.19
C ALA A 46 11.20 -20.47 -36.97
N LYS A 47 10.62 -21.64 -36.75
CA LYS A 47 9.21 -21.75 -36.35
C LYS A 47 9.11 -21.57 -34.83
N PRO A 48 8.06 -20.91 -34.34
CA PRO A 48 7.81 -20.86 -32.91
C PRO A 48 7.42 -22.25 -32.37
N VAL A 49 7.62 -22.45 -31.07
CA VAL A 49 7.20 -23.67 -30.34
C VAL A 49 5.68 -23.69 -30.18
N PHE A 50 5.08 -22.52 -29.95
CA PHE A 50 3.65 -22.29 -29.81
C PHE A 50 3.19 -21.18 -30.75
N ASN A 51 1.98 -21.30 -31.28
CA ASN A 51 1.38 -20.31 -32.17
C ASN A 51 0.44 -19.36 -31.44
N LYS A 52 -0.14 -19.79 -30.30
CA LYS A 52 -1.09 -19.01 -29.51
C LYS A 52 -0.69 -18.91 -28.04
N LEU A 53 -1.00 -17.76 -27.44
CA LEU A 53 -0.78 -17.48 -26.02
C LEU A 53 -2.11 -17.15 -25.34
N VAL A 54 -2.39 -17.82 -24.22
CA VAL A 54 -3.39 -17.35 -23.26
C VAL A 54 -2.68 -16.99 -21.96
N LEU A 55 -2.66 -15.72 -21.61
CA LEU A 55 -2.09 -15.23 -20.36
C LEU A 55 -3.24 -14.96 -19.37
N VAL A 56 -3.29 -15.73 -18.28
CA VAL A 56 -4.22 -15.53 -17.17
C VAL A 56 -3.43 -14.98 -16.00
N VAL A 57 -3.61 -13.69 -15.72
CA VAL A 57 -3.06 -13.03 -14.54
C VAL A 57 -4.14 -13.03 -13.45
N ILE A 58 -3.81 -13.54 -12.27
CA ILE A 58 -4.69 -13.51 -11.10
C ILE A 58 -3.99 -12.64 -10.05
N ASP A 59 -4.55 -11.46 -9.77
CA ASP A 59 -3.95 -10.49 -8.86
C ASP A 59 -3.77 -11.12 -7.45
N ALA A 60 -2.58 -10.93 -6.87
CA ALA A 60 -2.17 -11.44 -5.57
C ALA A 60 -2.21 -12.97 -5.39
N LEU A 61 -2.06 -13.76 -6.46
CA LEU A 61 -1.98 -15.22 -6.41
C LEU A 61 -0.68 -15.73 -5.74
N ARG A 62 -0.74 -15.90 -4.41
CA ARG A 62 0.34 -16.51 -3.61
C ARG A 62 0.63 -17.95 -4.04
N SER A 63 1.88 -18.39 -3.84
CA SER A 63 2.31 -19.75 -4.18
C SER A 63 1.57 -20.86 -3.41
N ASP A 64 1.25 -20.64 -2.13
CA ASP A 64 0.54 -21.62 -1.29
C ASP A 64 -0.91 -21.83 -1.74
N PHE A 65 -1.55 -20.79 -2.30
CA PHE A 65 -2.89 -20.89 -2.87
C PHE A 65 -2.99 -21.86 -4.03
N VAL A 66 -1.89 -22.09 -4.75
CA VAL A 66 -1.83 -23.04 -5.85
C VAL A 66 -1.26 -24.38 -5.39
N PHE A 67 -0.14 -24.40 -4.66
CA PHE A 67 0.64 -25.63 -4.47
C PHE A 67 0.41 -26.34 -3.13
N GLU A 68 -0.06 -25.66 -2.07
CA GLU A 68 -0.21 -26.27 -0.74
C GLU A 68 -1.58 -26.95 -0.58
N GLU A 69 -1.61 -28.22 -0.18
CA GLU A 69 -2.82 -29.03 -0.01
C GLU A 69 -3.82 -28.40 0.98
N SER A 70 -3.33 -27.72 2.02
CA SER A 70 -4.18 -27.14 3.07
C SER A 70 -4.91 -25.86 2.65
N LYS A 71 -4.46 -25.20 1.57
CA LYS A 71 -4.95 -23.88 1.10
C LYS A 71 -5.55 -23.93 -0.28
N SER A 72 -5.00 -24.77 -1.15
CA SER A 72 -5.34 -24.80 -2.56
C SER A 72 -6.65 -25.55 -2.81
N HIS A 73 -7.50 -24.94 -3.64
CA HIS A 73 -8.68 -25.58 -4.19
C HIS A 73 -8.63 -25.61 -5.74
N PHE A 74 -7.42 -25.58 -6.31
CA PHE A 74 -7.17 -25.71 -7.75
C PHE A 74 -7.05 -27.18 -8.17
N PHE A 75 -8.14 -27.92 -8.06
CA PHE A 75 -8.17 -29.38 -8.23
C PHE A 75 -7.83 -29.82 -9.66
N HIS A 76 -8.32 -29.11 -10.67
CA HIS A 76 -8.00 -29.39 -12.07
C HIS A 76 -6.54 -29.09 -12.37
N LEU A 77 -6.03 -27.95 -11.91
CA LEU A 77 -4.62 -27.59 -12.08
C LEU A 77 -3.66 -28.59 -11.43
N HIS A 78 -3.99 -29.11 -10.23
CA HIS A 78 -3.22 -30.20 -9.61
C HIS A 78 -3.14 -31.44 -10.50
N SER A 79 -4.26 -31.84 -11.10
CA SER A 79 -4.29 -32.96 -12.04
C SER A 79 -3.38 -32.74 -13.25
N LEU A 80 -3.36 -31.51 -13.80
CA LEU A 80 -2.46 -31.17 -14.92
C LEU A 80 -0.98 -31.18 -14.52
N LEU A 81 -0.66 -30.72 -13.30
CA LEU A 81 0.70 -30.74 -12.77
C LEU A 81 1.19 -32.18 -12.55
N GLU A 82 0.34 -33.06 -12.04
CA GLU A 82 0.66 -34.48 -11.84
C GLU A 82 0.85 -35.24 -13.16
N GLN A 83 0.04 -34.93 -14.18
CA GLN A 83 0.10 -35.56 -15.49
C GLN A 83 1.25 -35.05 -16.37
N GLY A 84 1.87 -33.93 -15.99
CA GLY A 84 2.93 -33.28 -16.76
C GLY A 84 2.44 -32.38 -17.90
N ASN A 85 1.12 -32.15 -18.01
CA ASN A 85 0.54 -31.15 -18.90
C ASN A 85 0.75 -29.71 -18.41
N ALA A 86 1.12 -29.54 -17.13
CA ALA A 86 1.46 -28.26 -16.52
C ALA A 86 2.79 -28.32 -15.79
N TRP A 87 3.57 -27.23 -15.87
CA TRP A 87 4.84 -27.04 -15.17
C TRP A 87 4.74 -25.84 -14.22
N GLY A 88 4.89 -26.09 -12.92
CA GLY A 88 4.72 -25.11 -11.86
C GLY A 88 6.03 -24.51 -11.33
N PHE A 89 5.98 -23.23 -10.97
CA PHE A 89 7.10 -22.45 -10.47
C PHE A 89 6.65 -21.52 -9.34
N THR A 90 7.56 -21.25 -8.39
CA THR A 90 7.42 -20.12 -7.48
C THR A 90 8.14 -18.92 -8.09
N ALA A 91 7.39 -17.94 -8.57
CA ALA A 91 7.92 -16.74 -9.21
C ALA A 91 8.17 -15.64 -8.18
N PHE A 92 9.44 -15.23 -8.04
CA PHE A 92 9.82 -14.15 -7.15
C PHE A 92 9.49 -12.78 -7.76
N SER A 93 8.51 -12.10 -7.17
CA SER A 93 8.08 -10.74 -7.50
C SER A 93 8.91 -9.72 -6.71
N ASN A 94 9.93 -9.12 -7.34
CA ASN A 94 10.82 -8.16 -6.67
C ASN A 94 10.04 -6.93 -6.14
N PRO A 95 10.15 -6.48 -4.89
CA PRO A 95 9.42 -5.30 -4.40
C PRO A 95 9.63 -4.01 -5.23
N PRO A 96 8.66 -3.08 -5.30
CA PRO A 96 7.35 -3.11 -4.62
C PRO A 96 6.34 -4.05 -5.29
N THR A 97 5.69 -4.89 -4.50
CA THR A 97 4.68 -5.86 -4.95
C THR A 97 3.31 -5.20 -5.15
N VAL A 98 3.25 -4.27 -6.10
CA VAL A 98 2.04 -3.54 -6.51
C VAL A 98 1.78 -3.79 -7.98
N THR A 99 0.52 -3.96 -8.38
CA THR A 99 0.06 -4.35 -9.71
C THR A 99 0.75 -3.62 -10.86
N LEU A 100 0.69 -2.28 -10.95
CA LEU A 100 1.28 -1.54 -12.07
C LEU A 100 2.80 -1.81 -12.27
N PRO A 101 3.66 -1.67 -11.24
CA PRO A 101 5.06 -2.07 -11.35
C PRO A 101 5.27 -3.54 -11.76
N ARG A 102 4.38 -4.46 -11.34
CA ARG A 102 4.44 -5.88 -11.72
C ARG A 102 4.11 -6.10 -13.17
N LEU A 103 2.98 -5.57 -13.63
CA LEU A 103 2.54 -5.65 -15.02
C LEU A 103 3.63 -5.12 -15.97
N LYS A 104 4.26 -3.99 -15.61
CA LYS A 104 5.42 -3.46 -16.34
C LYS A 104 6.61 -4.42 -16.33
N GLY A 105 6.92 -5.03 -15.19
CA GLY A 105 8.00 -6.02 -15.06
C GLY A 105 7.78 -7.27 -15.92
N ILE A 106 6.59 -7.88 -15.86
CA ILE A 106 6.25 -9.11 -16.60
C ILE A 106 6.06 -8.90 -18.10
N THR A 107 5.92 -7.64 -18.56
CA THR A 107 5.77 -7.30 -19.97
C THR A 107 7.06 -6.84 -20.64
N THR A 108 7.91 -6.12 -19.91
CA THR A 108 9.18 -5.56 -20.42
C THR A 108 10.41 -6.37 -20.00
N GLY A 109 10.27 -7.20 -18.96
CA GLY A 109 11.37 -7.92 -18.31
C GLY A 109 12.24 -7.00 -17.46
N SER A 110 11.88 -5.73 -17.30
CA SER A 110 12.71 -4.73 -16.63
C SER A 110 12.47 -4.71 -15.12
N THR A 111 13.48 -4.27 -14.36
CA THR A 111 13.27 -4.09 -12.92
C THR A 111 12.24 -3.01 -12.59
N PRO A 112 11.29 -3.30 -11.68
CA PRO A 112 10.28 -2.36 -11.20
C PRO A 112 10.86 -1.09 -10.58
N ASN A 113 10.17 0.04 -10.71
CA ASN A 113 10.54 1.30 -10.06
C ASN A 113 9.59 1.61 -8.91
N PHE A 114 10.15 2.03 -7.77
CA PHE A 114 9.36 2.50 -6.62
C PHE A 114 8.53 3.74 -6.93
N LEU A 115 9.00 4.62 -7.81
CA LEU A 115 8.22 5.77 -8.26
C LEU A 115 6.94 5.33 -8.99
N ASP A 116 7.00 4.24 -9.77
CA ASP A 116 5.83 3.69 -10.46
C ASP A 116 4.78 3.23 -9.45
N ALA A 117 5.17 2.71 -8.28
CA ALA A 117 4.23 2.32 -7.22
C ALA A 117 3.55 3.53 -6.54
N ILE A 118 4.28 4.64 -6.33
CA ILE A 118 3.71 5.88 -5.79
C ILE A 118 2.77 6.54 -6.80
N LEU A 119 3.20 6.62 -8.06
CA LEU A 119 2.42 7.22 -9.14
C LEU A 119 1.18 6.37 -9.45
N ASN A 120 1.20 5.05 -9.22
CA ASN A 120 0.00 4.22 -9.30
C ASN A 120 -1.09 4.62 -8.30
N VAL A 121 -0.69 4.99 -7.07
CA VAL A 121 -1.65 5.53 -6.07
C VAL A 121 -2.15 6.94 -6.47
N ALA A 122 -1.40 7.63 -7.32
CA ALA A 122 -1.69 8.97 -7.83
C ALA A 122 -1.93 8.94 -9.36
N GLU A 123 -2.86 8.10 -9.84
CA GLU A 123 -3.36 8.04 -11.23
C GLU A 123 -3.76 9.40 -11.86
N GLY A 124 -2.77 10.17 -12.29
CA GLY A 124 -2.95 11.38 -13.07
C GLY A 124 -1.88 11.60 -14.14
N ASP A 125 -0.81 10.80 -14.13
CA ASP A 125 0.35 11.04 -14.99
C ASP A 125 0.54 9.94 -16.04
N SER A 126 0.54 10.37 -17.30
CA SER A 126 0.95 9.59 -18.49
C SER A 126 2.45 9.20 -18.47
N SER A 127 3.18 9.50 -17.40
CA SER A 127 4.62 9.20 -17.28
C SER A 127 4.94 7.72 -17.11
N SER A 128 3.95 6.89 -16.77
CA SER A 128 4.12 5.45 -16.58
C SER A 128 3.86 4.62 -17.84
N ASN A 129 3.43 5.26 -18.94
CA ASN A 129 3.12 4.58 -20.20
C ASN A 129 4.37 3.92 -20.84
N LEU A 130 4.14 2.87 -21.62
CA LEU A 130 5.18 2.04 -22.23
C LEU A 130 5.37 2.32 -23.72
N ASN A 131 4.83 3.41 -24.25
CA ASN A 131 4.87 3.74 -25.69
C ASN A 131 6.30 3.72 -26.27
N GLU A 132 7.28 4.21 -25.51
CA GLU A 132 8.68 4.26 -25.93
C GLU A 132 9.53 3.05 -25.48
N GLN A 133 8.93 2.12 -24.73
CA GLN A 133 9.60 0.93 -24.22
C GLN A 133 9.21 -0.31 -24.99
N ASP A 134 10.18 -1.19 -25.16
CA ASP A 134 9.97 -2.48 -25.78
C ASP A 134 9.33 -3.46 -24.78
N SER A 135 8.42 -4.30 -25.26
CA SER A 135 7.68 -5.29 -24.47
C SER A 135 7.31 -6.48 -25.36
N TRP A 136 7.00 -7.63 -24.76
CA TRP A 136 6.56 -8.77 -25.56
C TRP A 136 5.21 -8.51 -26.28
N ILE A 137 4.35 -7.65 -25.73
CA ILE A 137 3.10 -7.20 -26.40
C ILE A 137 3.46 -6.42 -27.67
N LYS A 138 4.37 -5.46 -27.56
CA LYS A 138 4.83 -4.67 -28.71
C LYS A 138 5.51 -5.54 -29.76
N GLN A 139 6.28 -6.54 -29.34
CA GLN A 139 6.86 -7.52 -30.26
C GLN A 139 5.78 -8.32 -31.00
N PHE A 140 4.72 -8.78 -30.33
CA PHE A 140 3.59 -9.41 -31.02
C PHE A 140 2.93 -8.49 -32.06
N VAL A 141 2.68 -7.21 -31.72
CA VAL A 141 2.16 -6.21 -32.66
C VAL A 141 3.11 -6.04 -33.86
N ASN A 142 4.41 -5.92 -33.62
CA ASN A 142 5.43 -5.79 -34.68
C ASN A 142 5.47 -7.01 -35.63
N TYR A 143 5.06 -8.18 -35.15
CA TYR A 143 4.94 -9.42 -35.92
C TYR A 143 3.51 -9.67 -36.44
N ASN A 144 2.67 -8.63 -36.45
CA ASN A 144 1.28 -8.64 -36.93
C ASN A 144 0.42 -9.72 -36.25
N LYS A 145 0.62 -9.93 -34.94
CA LYS A 145 -0.24 -10.78 -34.13
C LYS A 145 -1.43 -10.01 -33.59
N THR A 146 -2.56 -10.70 -33.51
CA THR A 146 -3.83 -10.18 -33.01
C THR A 146 -3.97 -10.42 -31.51
N ILE A 147 -4.26 -9.37 -30.75
CA ILE A 147 -4.23 -9.38 -29.28
C ILE A 147 -5.58 -8.94 -28.72
N ARG A 148 -6.16 -9.75 -27.84
CA ARG A 148 -7.40 -9.45 -27.12
C ARG A 148 -7.14 -9.35 -25.62
N PHE A 149 -7.74 -8.36 -24.96
CA PHE A 149 -7.50 -8.08 -23.53
C PHE A 149 -8.79 -7.85 -22.75
N PHE A 150 -8.97 -8.56 -21.64
CA PHE A 150 -10.09 -8.33 -20.71
C PHE A 150 -9.58 -8.36 -19.27
N GLY A 151 -9.81 -7.31 -18.49
CA GLY A 151 -9.34 -7.25 -17.10
C GLY A 151 -9.05 -5.85 -16.60
N ASP A 152 -8.23 -5.74 -15.56
CA ASP A 152 -7.83 -4.47 -14.92
C ASP A 152 -7.44 -3.35 -15.93
N ASP A 153 -8.07 -2.18 -15.79
CA ASP A 153 -7.83 -1.01 -16.63
C ASP A 153 -6.37 -0.49 -16.58
N THR A 154 -5.57 -0.92 -15.61
CA THR A 154 -4.13 -0.65 -15.52
C THR A 154 -3.38 -1.02 -16.82
N TRP A 155 -3.78 -2.09 -17.51
CA TRP A 155 -3.20 -2.45 -18.80
C TRP A 155 -3.45 -1.39 -19.88
N LEU A 156 -4.66 -0.85 -19.93
CA LEU A 156 -5.07 0.19 -20.88
C LEU A 156 -4.41 1.54 -20.60
N LYS A 157 -3.93 1.76 -19.37
CA LYS A 157 -3.11 2.92 -18.98
C LYS A 157 -1.63 2.73 -19.35
N LEU A 158 -1.13 1.49 -19.29
CA LEU A 158 0.26 1.14 -19.59
C LEU A 158 0.55 1.08 -21.09
N PHE A 159 -0.38 0.55 -21.88
CA PHE A 159 -0.19 0.29 -23.31
C PHE A 159 -1.07 1.19 -24.19
N PRO A 160 -0.58 1.57 -25.38
CA PRO A 160 -1.43 2.18 -26.39
C PRO A 160 -2.63 1.27 -26.72
N LEU A 161 -3.82 1.86 -26.83
CA LEU A 161 -5.05 1.10 -27.08
C LEU A 161 -5.02 0.41 -28.45
N GLU A 162 -4.27 0.96 -29.41
CA GLU A 162 -4.07 0.36 -30.72
C GLU A 162 -3.29 -0.97 -30.71
N PHE A 163 -2.74 -1.38 -29.56
CA PHE A 163 -2.11 -2.71 -29.44
C PHE A 163 -3.14 -3.83 -29.25
N PHE A 164 -4.40 -3.49 -28.92
CA PHE A 164 -5.45 -4.46 -28.65
C PHE A 164 -6.54 -4.34 -29.71
N ASP A 165 -6.82 -5.44 -30.40
CA ASP A 165 -7.86 -5.52 -31.43
C ASP A 165 -9.28 -5.54 -30.83
N GLU A 166 -9.40 -6.14 -29.64
CA GLU A 166 -10.61 -6.17 -28.84
C GLU A 166 -10.22 -6.04 -27.36
N TYR A 167 -10.88 -5.15 -26.63
CA TYR A 167 -10.58 -5.00 -25.20
C TYR A 167 -11.75 -4.48 -24.36
N GLU A 168 -11.77 -4.87 -23.09
CA GLU A 168 -12.60 -4.24 -22.07
C GLU A 168 -11.85 -4.14 -20.72
N GLY A 169 -11.87 -2.93 -20.15
CA GLY A 169 -11.23 -2.63 -18.87
C GLY A 169 -12.21 -2.67 -17.70
N THR A 170 -11.83 -3.36 -16.63
CA THR A 170 -12.52 -3.39 -15.34
C THR A 170 -11.84 -2.42 -14.38
N ASN A 171 -12.62 -1.62 -13.67
CA ASN A 171 -12.08 -0.68 -12.68
C ASN A 171 -11.79 -1.38 -11.35
N SER A 172 -10.53 -1.35 -10.94
CA SER A 172 -9.98 -2.13 -9.82
C SER A 172 -10.19 -1.50 -8.43
N PHE A 173 -10.74 -0.29 -8.35
CA PHE A 173 -10.71 0.45 -7.07
C PHE A 173 -11.82 0.13 -6.07
N PHE A 174 -12.89 -0.57 -6.48
CA PHE A 174 -13.94 -1.00 -5.56
C PHE A 174 -13.59 -2.35 -4.93
N VAL A 175 -12.67 -2.35 -3.96
CA VAL A 175 -12.19 -3.55 -3.22
C VAL A 175 -13.32 -4.38 -2.58
N SER A 176 -14.50 -3.77 -2.36
CA SER A 176 -15.67 -4.49 -1.85
C SER A 176 -16.32 -5.43 -2.86
N ASP A 177 -16.08 -5.23 -4.16
CA ASP A 177 -16.57 -6.06 -5.26
C ASP A 177 -15.47 -7.02 -5.73
N PHE A 178 -15.63 -8.30 -5.41
CA PHE A 178 -14.76 -9.39 -5.87
C PHE A 178 -15.50 -10.40 -6.76
N GLU A 179 -16.76 -10.14 -7.11
CA GLU A 179 -17.60 -11.01 -7.94
C GLU A 179 -17.82 -10.40 -9.32
N GLN A 180 -18.27 -9.14 -9.38
CA GLN A 180 -18.56 -8.46 -10.64
C GLN A 180 -17.28 -8.07 -11.39
N VAL A 181 -16.18 -7.73 -10.70
CA VAL A 181 -14.88 -7.50 -11.34
C VAL A 181 -14.39 -8.69 -12.16
N ASP A 182 -14.52 -9.91 -11.61
CA ASP A 182 -14.11 -11.14 -12.30
C ASP A 182 -15.16 -11.57 -13.33
N HIS A 183 -16.46 -11.36 -13.05
CA HIS A 183 -17.53 -11.61 -14.03
C HIS A 183 -17.36 -10.79 -15.32
N ASN A 184 -16.93 -9.52 -15.19
CA ASN A 184 -16.65 -8.66 -16.33
C ASN A 184 -15.55 -9.21 -17.24
N VAL A 185 -14.64 -10.05 -16.73
CA VAL A 185 -13.64 -10.76 -17.52
C VAL A 185 -14.21 -12.08 -18.04
N THR A 186 -14.75 -12.90 -17.13
CA THR A 186 -15.22 -14.27 -17.44
C THR A 186 -16.31 -14.31 -18.49
N ARG A 187 -17.18 -13.30 -18.58
CA ARG A 187 -18.26 -13.26 -19.58
C ARG A 187 -17.77 -13.27 -21.03
N HIS A 188 -16.53 -12.84 -21.29
CA HIS A 188 -15.94 -12.87 -22.64
C HIS A 188 -15.38 -14.25 -22.98
N VAL A 189 -14.95 -15.04 -21.97
CA VAL A 189 -14.24 -16.32 -22.18
C VAL A 189 -14.97 -17.27 -23.14
N PRO A 190 -16.28 -17.54 -23.02
CA PRO A 190 -16.95 -18.46 -23.93
C PRO A 190 -16.88 -18.03 -25.40
N GLU A 191 -17.07 -16.74 -25.69
CA GLU A 191 -16.99 -16.20 -27.07
C GLU A 191 -15.57 -16.32 -27.62
N GLN A 192 -14.57 -15.97 -26.81
CA GLN A 192 -13.18 -16.03 -27.20
C GLN A 192 -12.71 -17.48 -27.47
N LEU A 193 -13.23 -18.45 -26.70
CA LEU A 193 -12.95 -19.88 -26.89
C LEU A 193 -13.70 -20.49 -28.09
N MET A 194 -14.84 -19.94 -28.51
CA MET A 194 -15.53 -20.36 -29.73
C MET A 194 -14.84 -19.81 -30.99
N ASN A 195 -14.28 -18.60 -30.91
CA ASN A 195 -13.68 -17.87 -32.03
C ASN A 195 -12.15 -17.83 -31.95
N GLN A 196 -11.52 -18.94 -31.54
CA GLN A 196 -10.07 -18.97 -31.31
C GLN A 196 -9.23 -18.63 -32.54
N GLU A 197 -9.73 -18.83 -33.76
CA GLU A 197 -9.00 -18.50 -34.99
C GLU A 197 -8.83 -16.99 -35.20
N ASP A 198 -9.62 -16.16 -34.50
CA ASP A 198 -9.64 -14.71 -34.70
C ASP A 198 -8.63 -13.96 -33.81
N TRP A 199 -7.83 -14.67 -33.00
CA TRP A 199 -6.80 -14.09 -32.16
C TRP A 199 -5.56 -14.99 -32.01
N ASP A 200 -4.40 -14.37 -31.80
CA ASP A 200 -3.13 -15.05 -31.49
C ASP A 200 -2.80 -15.00 -29.99
N VAL A 201 -3.19 -13.91 -29.32
CA VAL A 201 -2.92 -13.68 -27.91
C VAL A 201 -4.20 -13.25 -27.18
N LEU A 202 -4.55 -13.97 -26.12
CA LEU A 202 -5.63 -13.63 -25.20
C LEU A 202 -5.05 -13.33 -23.82
N ILE A 203 -5.33 -12.13 -23.29
CA ILE A 203 -4.89 -11.71 -21.96
C ILE A 203 -6.13 -11.52 -21.07
N LEU A 204 -6.17 -12.23 -19.95
CA LEU A 204 -7.22 -12.16 -18.94
C LEU A 204 -6.60 -11.75 -17.61
N HIS A 205 -7.09 -10.67 -16.99
CA HIS A 205 -6.56 -10.21 -15.69
C HIS A 205 -7.69 -10.11 -14.65
N TYR A 206 -7.64 -11.02 -13.67
CA TYR A 206 -8.63 -11.19 -12.60
C TYR A 206 -8.18 -10.50 -11.30
N LEU A 207 -9.12 -9.83 -10.61
CA LEU A 207 -8.85 -8.97 -9.44
C LEU A 207 -9.49 -9.51 -8.15
N GLY A 208 -10.48 -10.39 -8.26
CA GLY A 208 -11.31 -10.79 -7.14
C GLY A 208 -10.54 -11.46 -5.99
N LEU A 209 -9.44 -12.15 -6.29
CA LEU A 209 -8.59 -12.77 -5.27
C LEU A 209 -7.88 -11.73 -4.39
N ASP A 210 -7.27 -10.70 -4.99
CA ASP A 210 -6.65 -9.58 -4.25
C ASP A 210 -7.69 -8.82 -3.42
N HIS A 211 -8.86 -8.53 -4.00
CA HIS A 211 -9.97 -7.87 -3.30
C HIS A 211 -10.46 -8.65 -2.07
N ILE A 212 -10.57 -9.98 -2.19
CA ILE A 212 -10.87 -10.87 -1.05
C ILE A 212 -9.77 -10.78 0.01
N GLY A 213 -8.51 -10.75 -0.43
CA GLY A 213 -7.33 -10.52 0.41
C GLY A 213 -7.48 -9.26 1.26
N HIS A 214 -7.55 -8.08 0.65
CA HIS A 214 -7.66 -6.79 1.37
C HIS A 214 -8.82 -6.75 2.36
N LYS A 215 -9.93 -7.43 2.05
CA LYS A 215 -11.12 -7.48 2.89
C LYS A 215 -10.99 -8.44 4.09
N GLY A 216 -10.51 -9.65 3.83
CA GLY A 216 -10.62 -10.79 4.74
C GLY A 216 -9.29 -11.41 5.18
N GLY A 217 -8.17 -10.98 4.63
CA GLY A 217 -6.88 -11.64 4.72
C GLY A 217 -6.75 -12.84 3.80
N SER A 218 -5.57 -13.47 3.79
CA SER A 218 -5.30 -14.66 2.98
C SER A 218 -6.17 -15.87 3.37
N GLU A 219 -6.70 -15.86 4.60
CA GLU A 219 -7.57 -16.89 5.19
C GLU A 219 -9.06 -16.52 5.13
N SER A 220 -9.43 -15.58 4.26
CA SER A 220 -10.83 -15.18 4.09
C SER A 220 -11.72 -16.39 3.78
N GLN A 221 -12.92 -16.43 4.36
CA GLN A 221 -13.92 -17.48 4.08
C GLN A 221 -14.33 -17.55 2.59
N PHE A 222 -14.08 -16.49 1.82
CA PHE A 222 -14.37 -16.44 0.39
C PHE A 222 -13.23 -17.00 -0.48
N MET A 223 -12.04 -17.22 0.08
CA MET A 223 -10.86 -17.67 -0.67
C MET A 223 -11.04 -19.04 -1.34
N PRO A 224 -11.59 -20.08 -0.66
CA PRO A 224 -11.80 -21.39 -1.27
C PRO A 224 -12.69 -21.38 -2.51
N ALA A 225 -13.81 -20.65 -2.46
CA ALA A 225 -14.74 -20.53 -3.57
C ALA A 225 -14.09 -19.79 -4.75
N LYS A 226 -13.26 -18.77 -4.47
CA LYS A 226 -12.53 -18.02 -5.49
C LYS A 226 -11.45 -18.86 -6.17
N HIS A 227 -10.72 -19.70 -5.43
CA HIS A 227 -9.78 -20.67 -6.02
C HIS A 227 -10.49 -21.61 -7.01
N GLN A 228 -11.66 -22.13 -6.63
CA GLN A 228 -12.44 -23.03 -7.50
C GLN A 228 -12.96 -22.31 -8.76
N GLU A 229 -13.39 -21.06 -8.64
CA GLU A 229 -13.79 -20.25 -9.79
C GLU A 229 -12.64 -20.08 -10.80
N MET A 230 -11.44 -19.75 -10.31
CA MET A 230 -10.25 -19.60 -11.16
C MET A 230 -9.84 -20.95 -11.79
N ASP A 231 -9.89 -22.04 -11.03
CA ASP A 231 -9.60 -23.40 -11.53
C ASP A 231 -10.59 -23.82 -12.62
N ASP A 232 -11.87 -23.49 -12.48
CA ASP A 232 -12.91 -23.74 -13.47
C ASP A 232 -12.71 -22.96 -14.78
N ILE A 233 -12.22 -21.72 -14.70
CA ILE A 233 -11.86 -20.93 -15.87
C ILE A 233 -10.64 -21.54 -16.57
N ILE A 234 -9.60 -21.90 -15.82
CA ILE A 234 -8.40 -22.57 -16.36
C ILE A 234 -8.78 -23.88 -17.07
N ARG A 235 -9.67 -24.67 -16.46
CA ARG A 235 -10.20 -25.91 -17.06
C ARG A 235 -10.89 -25.64 -18.40
N GLN A 236 -11.79 -24.66 -18.47
CA GLN A 236 -12.49 -24.32 -19.70
C GLN A 236 -11.52 -23.93 -20.82
N ILE A 237 -10.51 -23.11 -20.51
CA ILE A 237 -9.47 -22.70 -21.47
C ILE A 237 -8.67 -23.92 -21.94
N TYR A 238 -8.20 -24.77 -21.02
CA TYR A 238 -7.40 -25.95 -21.33
C TYR A 238 -8.14 -26.97 -22.22
N GLU A 239 -9.40 -27.25 -21.91
CA GLU A 239 -10.22 -28.21 -22.66
C GLU A 239 -10.42 -27.77 -24.11
N HIS A 240 -10.58 -26.47 -24.36
CA HIS A 240 -10.78 -25.89 -25.68
C HIS A 240 -9.48 -25.58 -26.44
N SER A 241 -8.31 -25.61 -25.78
CA SER A 241 -7.02 -25.31 -26.40
C SER A 241 -6.41 -26.50 -27.15
N ASP A 242 -5.57 -26.24 -28.15
CA ASP A 242 -4.80 -27.26 -28.89
C ASP A 242 -3.37 -27.45 -28.35
N ASP A 243 -2.60 -28.34 -28.97
CA ASP A 243 -1.20 -28.63 -28.61
C ASP A 243 -0.24 -27.47 -28.95
N ASP A 244 -0.65 -26.53 -29.80
CA ASP A 244 0.13 -25.36 -30.22
C ASP A 244 -0.20 -24.10 -29.42
N THR A 245 -1.03 -24.23 -28.39
CA THR A 245 -1.39 -23.16 -27.45
C THR A 245 -0.60 -23.30 -26.15
N LEU A 246 0.01 -22.19 -25.71
CA LEU A 246 0.57 -22.06 -24.37
C LEU A 246 -0.37 -21.25 -23.50
N ILE A 247 -0.79 -21.82 -22.37
CA ILE A 247 -1.53 -21.10 -21.34
C ILE A 247 -0.54 -20.80 -20.20
N CYS A 248 -0.44 -19.54 -19.79
CA CYS A 248 0.37 -19.10 -18.65
C CYS A 248 -0.56 -18.56 -17.58
N VAL A 249 -0.66 -19.25 -16.45
CA VAL A 249 -1.41 -18.79 -15.27
C VAL A 249 -0.39 -18.25 -14.27
N MET A 250 -0.55 -17.01 -13.82
CA MET A 250 0.40 -16.41 -12.89
C MET A 250 -0.19 -15.37 -11.95
N GLY A 251 0.42 -15.23 -10.79
CA GLY A 251 0.29 -14.04 -9.96
C GLY A 251 1.24 -12.94 -10.41
N ASP A 252 0.77 -11.70 -10.39
CA ASP A 252 1.61 -10.52 -10.54
C ASP A 252 2.39 -10.25 -9.23
N HIS A 253 1.77 -10.49 -8.07
CA HIS A 253 2.39 -10.59 -6.75
C HIS A 253 1.66 -11.62 -5.89
N GLY A 254 2.09 -11.75 -4.63
CA GLY A 254 1.29 -12.39 -3.58
C GLY A 254 0.75 -11.35 -2.58
N MET A 255 0.45 -11.77 -1.37
CA MET A 255 -0.02 -10.91 -0.28
C MET A 255 0.48 -11.43 1.07
N ASN A 256 0.55 -10.58 2.09
CA ASN A 256 0.74 -11.06 3.45
C ASN A 256 -0.57 -11.63 4.03
N ASP A 257 -0.53 -12.17 5.24
CA ASP A 257 -1.68 -12.87 5.82
C ASP A 257 -2.87 -11.94 6.13
N ASN A 258 -2.64 -10.62 6.24
CA ASN A 258 -3.70 -9.62 6.35
C ASN A 258 -4.31 -9.25 5.00
N GLY A 259 -3.80 -9.81 3.91
CA GLY A 259 -4.23 -9.50 2.56
C GLY A 259 -3.68 -8.18 2.04
N ASN A 260 -2.64 -7.63 2.67
CA ASN A 260 -1.95 -6.44 2.21
C ASN A 260 -0.76 -6.82 1.32
N HIS A 261 -0.36 -5.94 0.41
CA HIS A 261 0.78 -6.12 -0.50
C HIS A 261 1.49 -4.79 -0.81
N GLY A 262 2.65 -4.83 -1.47
CA GLY A 262 3.52 -3.67 -1.75
C GLY A 262 4.85 -3.68 -0.96
N GLY A 263 4.97 -4.60 0.01
CA GLY A 263 6.15 -4.84 0.83
C GLY A 263 7.11 -5.89 0.28
N SER A 264 7.80 -6.59 1.19
CA SER A 264 8.81 -7.60 0.86
C SER A 264 8.74 -8.85 1.75
N SER A 265 7.59 -9.12 2.38
CA SER A 265 7.41 -10.39 3.09
C SER A 265 7.38 -11.55 2.10
N SER A 266 7.73 -12.75 2.57
CA SER A 266 7.79 -13.94 1.71
C SER A 266 6.46 -14.21 0.99
N GLY A 267 5.32 -14.02 1.67
CA GLY A 267 4.00 -14.19 1.07
C GLY A 267 3.70 -13.15 -0.02
N GLU A 268 4.19 -11.91 0.12
CA GLU A 268 4.03 -10.87 -0.91
C GLU A 268 4.90 -11.12 -2.14
N THR A 269 6.11 -11.66 -1.96
CA THR A 269 7.08 -11.81 -3.05
C THR A 269 7.03 -13.16 -3.76
N SER A 270 6.34 -14.18 -3.22
CA SER A 270 6.32 -15.53 -3.76
C SER A 270 4.99 -15.83 -4.47
N ALA A 271 4.84 -15.33 -5.70
CA ALA A 271 3.66 -15.58 -6.53
C ALA A 271 3.74 -16.95 -7.23
N ALA A 272 2.58 -17.56 -7.49
CA ALA A 272 2.53 -18.78 -8.29
C ALA A 272 2.70 -18.45 -9.79
N MET A 273 3.36 -19.33 -10.53
CA MET A 273 3.36 -19.32 -12.00
C MET A 273 3.26 -20.75 -12.52
N VAL A 274 2.38 -20.99 -13.49
CA VAL A 274 2.18 -22.31 -14.10
C VAL A 274 2.09 -22.16 -15.62
N LEU A 275 2.94 -22.90 -16.33
CA LEU A 275 2.89 -23.04 -17.78
C LEU A 275 2.10 -24.31 -18.12
N ILE A 276 1.08 -24.22 -18.96
CA ILE A 276 0.17 -25.31 -19.28
C ILE A 276 0.09 -25.47 -20.79
N SER A 277 0.27 -26.71 -21.27
CA SER A 277 -0.06 -27.09 -22.64
C SER A 277 -0.15 -28.62 -22.75
N LYS A 278 -1.05 -29.10 -23.61
CA LYS A 278 -1.17 -30.53 -23.94
C LYS A 278 0.14 -31.11 -24.46
N LYS A 279 0.98 -30.29 -25.11
CA LYS A 279 2.31 -30.65 -25.62
C LYS A 279 3.33 -30.96 -24.53
N LEU A 280 3.21 -30.39 -23.31
CA LEU A 280 4.23 -30.51 -22.25
C LEU A 280 4.37 -31.93 -21.70
N GLN A 281 3.31 -32.75 -21.73
CA GLN A 281 3.35 -34.14 -21.25
C GLN A 281 4.36 -35.03 -22.00
N ASN A 282 4.78 -34.61 -23.20
CA ASN A 282 5.74 -35.33 -24.02
C ASN A 282 7.20 -35.08 -23.61
N TYR A 283 7.42 -34.24 -22.59
CA TYR A 283 8.71 -33.76 -22.14
C TYR A 283 8.93 -34.04 -20.66
N GLU A 284 10.17 -33.93 -20.17
CA GLU A 284 10.45 -34.17 -18.77
C GLU A 284 9.91 -33.02 -17.90
N MET A 285 9.11 -33.38 -16.89
CA MET A 285 8.64 -32.43 -15.88
C MET A 285 9.83 -31.77 -15.14
N PRO A 286 9.68 -30.51 -14.69
CA PRO A 286 10.66 -29.85 -13.83
C PRO A 286 11.10 -30.73 -12.66
N THR A 287 12.40 -30.74 -12.36
CA THR A 287 12.98 -31.69 -11.40
C THR A 287 12.34 -31.60 -10.02
N GLN A 288 12.10 -30.39 -9.49
CA GLN A 288 11.47 -30.24 -8.18
C GLN A 288 10.00 -30.71 -8.18
N GLN A 289 9.27 -30.47 -9.26
CA GLN A 289 7.89 -30.95 -9.43
C GLN A 289 7.85 -32.48 -9.48
N LYS A 290 8.74 -33.11 -10.24
CA LYS A 290 8.86 -34.57 -10.33
C LYS A 290 9.19 -35.24 -8.99
N LEU A 291 9.93 -34.56 -8.13
CA LEU A 291 10.32 -35.05 -6.81
C LEU A 291 9.27 -34.75 -5.73
N ALA A 292 8.36 -33.81 -5.98
CA ALA A 292 7.31 -33.44 -5.05
C ALA A 292 6.13 -34.41 -5.15
N GLN A 293 5.49 -34.68 -4.01
CA GLN A 293 4.13 -35.22 -4.01
C GLN A 293 3.18 -34.03 -4.10
N LEU A 294 2.45 -33.91 -5.21
CA LEU A 294 1.46 -32.87 -5.41
C LEU A 294 0.06 -33.35 -4.97
N PRO A 295 -0.81 -32.44 -4.48
CA PRO A 295 -0.44 -31.14 -3.91
C PRO A 295 0.49 -31.30 -2.70
N ILE A 296 1.32 -30.28 -2.45
CA ILE A 296 2.36 -30.34 -1.41
C ILE A 296 1.71 -30.23 -0.03
N LYS A 297 1.97 -31.21 0.82
CA LYS A 297 1.39 -31.29 2.17
C LYS A 297 2.08 -30.40 3.19
N ASP A 298 3.39 -30.22 3.01
CA ASP A 298 4.23 -29.48 3.94
C ASP A 298 4.07 -27.98 3.71
N THR A 299 3.70 -27.25 4.76
CA THR A 299 3.71 -25.77 4.76
C THR A 299 5.14 -25.26 4.70
N ASN A 300 5.45 -24.40 3.73
CA ASN A 300 6.76 -23.74 3.64
C ASN A 300 6.66 -22.27 4.06
N PRO A 301 7.27 -21.85 5.19
CA PRO A 301 7.24 -20.45 5.64
C PRO A 301 7.87 -19.44 4.68
N SER A 302 8.70 -19.91 3.74
CA SER A 302 9.30 -19.07 2.67
C SER A 302 8.43 -19.00 1.41
N TYR A 303 7.31 -19.74 1.37
CA TYR A 303 6.40 -19.84 0.23
C TYR A 303 7.05 -20.39 -1.06
N GLN A 304 8.21 -21.05 -0.93
CA GLN A 304 8.93 -21.69 -2.04
C GLN A 304 8.53 -23.16 -2.17
N TYR A 305 7.59 -23.46 -3.06
CA TYR A 305 7.00 -24.80 -3.16
C TYR A 305 7.61 -25.63 -4.31
N LEU A 306 7.84 -24.98 -5.46
CA LEU A 306 8.45 -25.59 -6.64
C LEU A 306 9.66 -24.78 -7.10
N THR A 307 10.19 -25.07 -8.30
CA THR A 307 11.37 -24.38 -8.84
C THR A 307 11.19 -22.88 -8.75
N SER A 308 12.12 -22.22 -8.06
CA SER A 308 12.09 -20.77 -7.88
C SER A 308 12.72 -20.06 -9.07
N ILE A 309 12.00 -19.09 -9.63
CA ILE A 309 12.42 -18.26 -10.77
C ILE A 309 12.26 -16.77 -10.42
N GLN A 310 12.86 -15.87 -11.19
CA GLN A 310 12.49 -14.45 -11.13
C GLN A 310 11.27 -14.22 -12.02
N GLN A 311 10.31 -13.42 -11.58
CA GLN A 311 9.09 -13.18 -12.38
C GLN A 311 9.39 -12.62 -13.79
N VAL A 312 10.43 -11.78 -13.90
CA VAL A 312 10.91 -11.20 -15.17
C VAL A 312 11.48 -12.23 -16.16
N ASP A 313 11.76 -13.47 -15.70
CA ASP A 313 12.22 -14.57 -16.56
C ASP A 313 11.16 -15.02 -17.58
N LEU A 314 9.89 -14.70 -17.33
CA LEU A 314 8.80 -14.95 -18.28
C LEU A 314 9.07 -14.29 -19.64
N VAL A 315 9.62 -13.08 -19.64
CA VAL A 315 9.78 -12.28 -20.86
C VAL A 315 10.74 -12.91 -21.89
N PRO A 316 12.00 -13.25 -21.57
CA PRO A 316 12.85 -13.95 -22.52
C PRO A 316 12.36 -15.37 -22.81
N THR A 317 11.60 -15.99 -21.90
CA THR A 317 10.97 -17.30 -22.14
C THR A 317 9.90 -17.22 -23.22
N LEU A 318 8.98 -16.25 -23.15
CA LEU A 318 7.97 -16.01 -24.20
C LEU A 318 8.63 -15.65 -25.53
N ALA A 319 9.63 -14.77 -25.53
CA ALA A 319 10.40 -14.42 -26.73
C ALA A 319 11.04 -15.64 -27.40
N THR A 320 11.53 -16.58 -26.58
CA THR A 320 12.10 -17.83 -27.05
C THR A 320 11.04 -18.77 -27.63
N LEU A 321 9.93 -18.98 -26.92
CA LEU A 321 8.89 -19.94 -27.30
C LEU A 321 8.04 -19.49 -28.50
N PHE A 322 7.82 -18.18 -28.66
CA PHE A 322 7.08 -17.59 -29.78
C PHE A 322 7.98 -17.03 -30.88
N ASN A 323 9.29 -17.18 -30.73
CA ASN A 323 10.32 -16.78 -31.68
C ASN A 323 10.24 -15.30 -32.13
N PHE A 324 10.30 -14.38 -31.16
CA PHE A 324 10.52 -12.96 -31.40
C PHE A 324 11.74 -12.46 -30.59
N PRO A 325 12.30 -11.27 -30.88
CA PRO A 325 13.44 -10.72 -30.15
C PRO A 325 13.15 -10.46 -28.67
N ILE A 326 14.12 -10.72 -27.79
CA ILE A 326 13.97 -10.44 -26.35
C ILE A 326 13.90 -8.92 -26.15
N PRO A 327 12.86 -8.37 -25.48
CA PRO A 327 12.72 -6.94 -25.25
C PRO A 327 13.98 -6.28 -24.68
N LYS A 328 14.37 -5.12 -25.24
CA LYS A 328 15.70 -4.50 -24.97
C LYS A 328 16.06 -4.34 -23.51
N ASN A 329 15.08 -3.96 -22.67
CA ASN A 329 15.30 -3.65 -21.26
C ASN A 329 15.10 -4.86 -20.33
N SER A 330 14.91 -6.05 -20.90
CA SER A 330 14.74 -7.27 -20.12
C SER A 330 16.00 -7.57 -19.28
N VAL A 331 15.82 -7.94 -18.03
CA VAL A 331 16.86 -8.52 -17.17
C VAL A 331 16.56 -9.98 -16.85
N GLY A 332 15.57 -10.57 -17.51
CA GLY A 332 15.17 -11.96 -17.34
C GLY A 332 16.22 -12.93 -17.87
N VAL A 333 16.22 -14.13 -17.32
CA VAL A 333 16.91 -15.30 -17.87
C VAL A 333 15.85 -16.30 -18.32
N ILE A 334 16.00 -16.91 -19.50
CA ILE A 334 15.07 -17.95 -20.00
C ILE A 334 14.85 -19.01 -18.91
N ILE A 335 13.63 -19.53 -18.76
CA ILE A 335 13.37 -20.64 -17.82
C ILE A 335 14.02 -21.90 -18.38
N ARG A 336 14.94 -22.48 -17.60
CA ARG A 336 15.80 -23.57 -18.08
C ARG A 336 15.00 -24.77 -18.58
N GLU A 337 13.95 -25.12 -17.85
CA GLU A 337 13.07 -26.25 -18.12
C GLU A 337 12.35 -26.15 -19.47
N THR A 338 12.15 -24.94 -20.02
CA THR A 338 11.50 -24.76 -21.32
C THR A 338 12.43 -24.98 -22.51
N LEU A 339 13.74 -25.04 -22.30
CA LEU A 339 14.70 -25.24 -23.40
C LEU A 339 14.58 -26.60 -24.08
N GLN A 340 14.07 -27.62 -23.37
CA GLN A 340 13.84 -28.96 -23.95
C GLN A 340 12.79 -28.97 -25.07
N LEU A 341 12.02 -27.88 -25.22
CA LEU A 341 11.03 -27.71 -26.29
C LEU A 341 11.66 -27.26 -27.63
N LEU A 342 12.96 -26.94 -27.63
CA LEU A 342 13.70 -26.47 -28.80
C LEU A 342 14.59 -27.57 -29.36
N ASP A 343 14.92 -27.48 -30.65
CA ASP A 343 16.02 -28.27 -31.20
C ASP A 343 17.39 -27.78 -30.70
N ASP A 344 18.39 -28.67 -30.68
CA ASP A 344 19.72 -28.39 -30.11
C ASP A 344 20.40 -27.15 -30.72
N LYS A 345 20.17 -26.89 -32.01
CA LYS A 345 20.77 -25.75 -32.70
C LYS A 345 20.11 -24.44 -32.26
N LEU A 346 18.78 -24.41 -32.25
CA LEU A 346 18.03 -23.23 -31.82
C LEU A 346 18.21 -22.95 -30.32
N LEU A 347 18.29 -24.00 -29.48
CA LEU A 347 18.60 -23.89 -28.06
C LEU A 347 19.89 -23.10 -27.83
N THR A 348 20.98 -23.50 -28.48
CA THR A 348 22.29 -22.85 -28.33
C THR A 348 22.23 -21.37 -28.71
N VAL A 349 21.55 -21.06 -29.83
CA VAL A 349 21.39 -19.68 -30.31
C VAL A 349 20.54 -18.85 -29.36
N LYS A 350 19.44 -19.39 -28.81
CA LYS A 350 18.55 -18.66 -27.88
C LYS A 350 19.22 -18.36 -26.54
N VAL A 351 20.05 -19.28 -26.04
CA VAL A 351 20.85 -19.05 -24.82
C VAL A 351 21.88 -17.95 -25.04
N GLN A 352 22.58 -17.97 -26.19
CA GLN A 352 23.53 -16.92 -26.56
C GLN A 352 22.83 -15.55 -26.74
N GLU A 353 21.66 -15.53 -27.39
CA GLU A 353 20.83 -14.32 -27.56
C GLU A 353 20.49 -13.70 -26.21
N ASN A 354 19.99 -14.49 -25.24
CA ASN A 354 19.63 -13.99 -23.91
C ASN A 354 20.84 -13.42 -23.17
N PHE A 355 22.01 -14.07 -23.28
CA PHE A 355 23.22 -13.55 -22.68
C PHE A 355 23.70 -12.22 -23.30
N GLN A 356 23.72 -12.13 -24.63
CA GLN A 356 24.11 -10.88 -25.30
C GLN A 356 23.13 -9.75 -24.99
N GLN A 357 21.83 -10.06 -24.92
CA GLN A 357 20.82 -9.10 -24.50
C GLN A 357 21.07 -8.59 -23.08
N LEU A 358 21.36 -9.46 -22.11
CA LEU A 358 21.72 -9.06 -20.73
C LEU A 358 22.98 -8.19 -20.67
N GLN A 359 24.01 -8.52 -21.46
CA GLN A 359 25.22 -7.71 -21.56
C GLN A 359 24.94 -6.30 -22.12
N SER A 360 24.05 -6.21 -23.11
CA SER A 360 23.64 -4.93 -23.70
C SER A 360 22.99 -4.00 -22.66
N VAL A 361 22.17 -4.56 -21.76
CA VAL A 361 21.54 -3.82 -20.65
C VAL A 361 22.59 -3.37 -19.63
N LYS A 362 23.59 -4.22 -19.35
CA LYS A 362 24.71 -3.89 -18.46
C LYS A 362 25.65 -2.81 -19.03
N ARG A 363 25.58 -2.51 -20.32
CA ARG A 363 26.47 -1.56 -21.04
C ARG A 363 27.95 -1.93 -20.93
N THR A 364 28.26 -3.21 -20.73
CA THR A 364 29.62 -3.73 -20.77
C THR A 364 30.02 -4.06 -22.21
N HIS A 365 31.31 -4.04 -22.53
CA HIS A 365 31.81 -4.52 -23.82
C HIS A 365 31.31 -5.94 -24.08
N ILE A 366 30.70 -6.14 -25.26
CA ILE A 366 30.22 -7.42 -25.75
C ILE A 366 31.43 -8.13 -26.36
N ASP A 367 32.06 -9.04 -25.63
CA ASP A 367 32.94 -10.02 -26.26
C ASP A 367 32.04 -11.04 -26.96
N ALA A 368 31.78 -10.81 -28.25
CA ALA A 368 30.88 -11.62 -29.06
C ALA A 368 31.31 -13.10 -29.17
N ASP A 369 32.55 -13.42 -28.78
CA ASP A 369 33.19 -14.74 -28.85
C ASP A 369 33.34 -15.45 -27.49
N GLU A 370 32.72 -14.96 -26.40
CA GLU A 370 32.68 -15.73 -25.14
C GLU A 370 31.78 -16.98 -25.30
N GLY A 371 32.38 -18.07 -25.79
CA GLY A 371 31.78 -19.39 -25.78
C GLY A 371 31.60 -19.90 -24.35
N PHE A 372 30.45 -20.50 -24.05
CA PHE A 372 30.21 -21.18 -22.78
C PHE A 372 30.75 -22.61 -22.82
N GLU A 373 31.41 -23.04 -21.75
CA GLU A 373 31.89 -24.44 -21.63
C GLU A 373 30.73 -25.45 -21.64
N ASN A 374 29.61 -25.10 -21.00
CA ASN A 374 28.38 -25.88 -20.96
C ASN A 374 27.18 -24.98 -20.59
N LEU A 375 25.98 -25.57 -20.67
CA LEU A 375 24.73 -24.89 -20.37
C LEU A 375 24.66 -24.37 -18.91
N ASP A 376 25.13 -25.15 -17.94
CA ASP A 376 25.10 -24.77 -16.52
C ASP A 376 25.95 -23.51 -16.25
N ALA A 377 27.14 -23.44 -16.85
CA ALA A 377 28.01 -22.28 -16.75
C ALA A 377 27.37 -21.02 -17.37
N ALA A 378 26.67 -21.17 -18.50
CA ALA A 378 25.95 -20.07 -19.15
C ALA A 378 24.84 -19.51 -18.24
N PHE A 379 24.03 -20.39 -17.67
CA PHE A 379 22.96 -20.01 -16.76
C PHE A 379 23.47 -19.37 -15.48
N GLN A 380 24.52 -19.92 -14.87
CA GLN A 380 25.12 -19.31 -13.69
C GLN A 380 25.60 -17.89 -13.97
N LYS A 381 26.29 -17.68 -15.09
CA LYS A 381 26.77 -16.34 -15.49
C LYS A 381 25.63 -15.37 -15.76
N MET A 382 24.57 -15.81 -16.45
CA MET A 382 23.37 -15.00 -16.68
C MET A 382 22.66 -14.62 -15.38
N ARG A 383 22.57 -15.55 -14.41
CA ARG A 383 21.99 -15.29 -13.08
C ARG A 383 22.83 -14.31 -12.28
N ASP A 384 24.15 -14.39 -12.37
CA ASP A 384 25.04 -13.42 -11.72
C ASP A 384 24.83 -12.01 -12.30
N VAL A 385 24.79 -11.87 -13.64
CA VAL A 385 24.51 -10.60 -14.33
C VAL A 385 23.12 -10.06 -13.97
N GLN A 386 22.09 -10.91 -13.98
CA GLN A 386 20.75 -10.55 -13.57
C GLN A 386 20.74 -10.00 -12.13
N SER A 387 21.40 -10.69 -11.19
CA SER A 387 21.47 -10.26 -9.78
C SER A 387 22.14 -8.89 -9.61
N GLU A 388 23.17 -8.60 -10.41
CA GLU A 388 23.87 -7.32 -10.40
C GLU A 388 23.01 -6.20 -10.99
N LEU A 389 22.36 -6.45 -12.13
CA LEU A 389 21.44 -5.50 -12.76
C LEU A 389 20.26 -5.16 -11.84
N MET A 390 19.74 -6.15 -11.12
CA MET A 390 18.65 -5.93 -10.16
C MET A 390 19.09 -5.11 -8.94
N ARG A 391 20.36 -5.19 -8.52
CA ARG A 391 20.92 -4.41 -7.41
C ARG A 391 21.38 -2.99 -7.81
N SER A 392 21.83 -2.81 -9.05
CA SER A 392 22.47 -1.58 -9.56
C SER A 392 21.52 -0.65 -10.33
N ALA A 393 20.24 -1.02 -10.49
CA ALA A 393 19.28 -0.33 -11.35
C ALA A 393 18.91 1.11 -10.96
N THR A 394 19.50 1.71 -9.91
CA THR A 394 19.21 3.09 -9.49
C THR A 394 20.30 4.11 -9.81
N ASP A 395 19.99 4.98 -10.78
CA ASP A 395 20.78 6.16 -11.15
C ASP A 395 20.41 7.36 -10.25
N TYR A 396 20.80 7.31 -8.96
CA TYR A 396 20.55 8.40 -8.00
C TYR A 396 21.17 9.73 -8.46
N ASN A 397 20.43 10.85 -8.34
CA ASN A 397 20.99 12.17 -8.60
C ASN A 397 21.68 12.71 -7.35
N TYR A 398 23.00 12.49 -7.27
CA TYR A 398 23.82 12.86 -6.12
C TYR A 398 23.83 14.36 -5.82
N ASP A 399 23.77 15.22 -6.84
CA ASP A 399 23.75 16.68 -6.63
C ASP A 399 22.50 17.08 -5.84
N PHE A 400 21.34 16.50 -6.18
CA PHE A 400 20.10 16.74 -5.48
C PHE A 400 20.11 16.14 -4.08
N LEU A 401 20.67 14.94 -3.90
CA LEU A 401 20.81 14.33 -2.57
C LEU A 401 21.64 15.20 -1.62
N TYR A 402 22.82 15.65 -2.07
CA TYR A 402 23.69 16.48 -1.24
C TYR A 402 23.10 17.87 -1.00
N LEU A 403 22.46 18.47 -2.00
CA LEU A 403 21.79 19.77 -1.86
C LEU A 403 20.63 19.70 -0.87
N GLY A 404 19.74 18.70 -1.00
CA GLY A 404 18.61 18.51 -0.09
C GLY A 404 19.06 18.27 1.35
N LEU A 405 20.04 17.39 1.56
CA LEU A 405 20.63 17.16 2.88
C LEU A 405 21.29 18.42 3.45
N GLY A 406 22.04 19.16 2.62
CA GLY A 406 22.70 20.40 3.02
C GLY A 406 21.73 21.49 3.48
N ILE A 407 20.64 21.71 2.73
CA ILE A 407 19.59 22.68 3.11
C ILE A 407 18.91 22.25 4.42
N LEU A 408 18.65 20.95 4.60
CA LEU A 408 18.05 20.46 5.83
C LEU A 408 18.98 20.63 7.03
N LEU A 409 20.28 20.36 6.89
CA LEU A 409 21.28 20.59 7.95
C LEU A 409 21.35 22.06 8.39
N VAL A 410 21.32 22.99 7.43
CA VAL A 410 21.25 24.43 7.73
C VAL A 410 19.97 24.78 8.47
N SER A 411 18.83 24.24 8.02
CA SER A 411 17.53 24.42 8.66
C SER A 411 17.52 23.87 10.10
N THR A 412 18.17 22.72 10.34
CA THR A 412 18.36 22.13 11.67
C THR A 412 19.19 23.02 12.57
N MET A 413 20.30 23.60 12.08
CA MET A 413 21.12 24.53 12.86
C MET A 413 20.34 25.78 13.29
N VAL A 414 19.55 26.36 12.37
CA VAL A 414 18.70 27.52 12.68
C VAL A 414 17.58 27.14 13.65
N GLY A 415 16.97 25.97 13.48
CA GLY A 415 15.95 25.43 14.39
C GLY A 415 16.48 25.21 15.80
N MET A 416 17.68 24.63 15.92
CA MET A 416 18.37 24.44 17.20
C MET A 416 18.68 25.77 17.88
N ALA A 417 19.21 26.75 17.15
CA ALA A 417 19.46 28.09 17.69
C ALA A 417 18.18 28.78 18.16
N ALA A 418 17.08 28.66 17.40
CA ALA A 418 15.78 29.17 17.80
C ALA A 418 15.22 28.46 19.04
N GLY A 419 15.35 27.12 19.09
CA GLY A 419 15.00 26.28 20.24
C GLY A 419 15.74 26.68 21.50
N LEU A 420 17.07 26.84 21.41
CA LEU A 420 17.92 27.29 22.51
C LEU A 420 17.49 28.67 23.05
N LYS A 421 17.18 29.60 22.15
CA LYS A 421 16.74 30.94 22.53
C LYS A 421 15.38 30.94 23.24
N GLN A 422 14.44 30.10 22.80
CA GLN A 422 13.07 30.10 23.32
C GLN A 422 12.91 29.20 24.55
N MET A 423 13.56 28.04 24.57
CA MET A 423 13.49 27.07 25.67
C MET A 423 14.61 27.27 26.71
N ARG A 424 15.60 28.14 26.47
CA ARG A 424 16.63 28.58 27.44
C ARG A 424 17.35 27.46 28.20
N PHE A 425 17.64 26.34 27.54
CA PHE A 425 18.21 25.13 28.18
C PHE A 425 17.36 24.55 29.33
N GLU A 426 16.06 24.79 29.33
CA GLU A 426 15.15 24.14 30.26
C GLU A 426 14.83 22.70 29.84
N LYS A 427 14.19 21.95 30.75
CA LYS A 427 13.82 20.53 30.55
C LYS A 427 13.19 20.23 29.18
N PRO A 428 12.25 21.03 28.62
CA PRO A 428 11.66 20.73 27.32
C PRO A 428 12.67 20.64 26.18
N PHE A 429 13.75 21.43 26.21
CA PHE A 429 14.80 21.41 25.19
C PHE A 429 15.53 20.07 25.16
N PHE A 430 15.96 19.57 26.32
CA PHE A 430 16.66 18.29 26.41
C PHE A 430 15.74 17.11 26.09
N ILE A 431 14.46 17.19 26.45
CA ILE A 431 13.49 16.14 26.13
C ILE A 431 13.30 16.04 24.61
N ILE A 432 13.03 17.16 23.92
CA ILE A 432 12.80 17.12 22.47
C ILE A 432 14.07 16.71 21.73
N LEU A 433 15.25 17.19 22.15
CA LEU A 433 16.53 16.78 21.57
C LEU A 433 16.77 15.28 21.73
N THR A 434 16.55 14.74 22.93
CA THR A 434 16.75 13.31 23.21
C THR A 434 15.81 12.44 22.38
N ILE A 435 14.51 12.76 22.33
CA ILE A 435 13.54 12.02 21.50
C ILE A 435 13.95 12.06 20.02
N SER A 436 14.33 13.23 19.53
CA SER A 436 14.72 13.41 18.12
C SER A 436 15.98 12.61 17.76
N LEU A 437 16.96 12.55 18.66
CA LEU A 437 18.20 11.79 18.48
C LEU A 437 17.94 10.28 18.54
N ILE A 438 17.11 9.79 19.46
CA ILE A 438 16.76 8.36 19.56
C ILE A 438 16.11 7.89 18.26
N VAL A 439 15.09 8.60 17.79
CA VAL A 439 14.37 8.27 16.54
C VAL A 439 15.25 8.50 15.31
N GLY A 440 16.09 9.53 15.33
CA GLY A 440 17.04 9.79 14.25
C GLY A 440 18.07 8.66 14.11
N LEU A 441 18.74 8.30 15.20
CA LEU A 441 19.77 7.25 15.20
C LEU A 441 19.18 5.86 14.89
N SER A 442 17.94 5.59 15.31
CA SER A 442 17.27 4.34 14.97
C SER A 442 17.03 4.17 13.47
N SER A 443 16.99 5.27 12.70
CA SER A 443 16.83 5.23 11.24
C SER A 443 18.01 4.60 10.50
N PHE A 444 19.15 4.32 11.16
CA PHE A 444 20.29 3.61 10.54
C PHE A 444 20.18 2.09 10.57
N GLY A 445 19.18 1.52 11.25
CA GLY A 445 18.94 0.08 11.26
C GLY A 445 17.58 -0.26 10.64
N SER A 446 17.56 -1.07 9.58
CA SER A 446 16.29 -1.46 8.92
C SER A 446 15.30 -2.08 9.91
N SER A 447 15.79 -2.94 10.81
CA SER A 447 14.96 -3.56 11.86
C SER A 447 14.32 -2.57 12.82
N PHE A 448 14.99 -1.45 13.11
CA PHE A 448 14.42 -0.40 13.96
C PHE A 448 13.40 0.46 13.22
N VAL A 449 13.54 0.62 11.90
CA VAL A 449 12.55 1.31 11.07
C VAL A 449 11.28 0.45 10.93
N GLU A 450 11.42 -0.87 10.74
CA GLU A 450 10.31 -1.82 10.71
C GLU A 450 9.55 -1.87 12.05
N GLU A 451 10.29 -1.82 13.17
CA GLU A 451 9.75 -1.95 14.54
C GLU A 451 9.71 -0.63 15.31
N GLU A 452 9.60 0.50 14.61
CA GLU A 452 9.64 1.85 15.21
C GLU A 452 8.56 2.08 16.27
N HIS A 453 7.42 1.40 16.15
CA HIS A 453 6.34 1.43 17.12
C HIS A 453 6.81 1.06 18.55
N GLN A 454 7.82 0.19 18.68
CA GLN A 454 8.42 -0.14 19.98
C GLN A 454 9.13 1.05 20.60
N ILE A 455 9.84 1.84 19.78
CA ILE A 455 10.55 3.04 20.24
C ILE A 455 9.55 4.05 20.81
N TRP A 456 8.44 4.27 20.10
CA TRP A 456 7.38 5.18 20.56
C TRP A 456 6.68 4.69 21.84
N TRP A 457 6.49 3.38 22.00
CA TRP A 457 6.00 2.82 23.26
C TRP A 457 6.93 3.11 24.44
N TRP A 458 8.24 2.89 24.27
CA TRP A 458 9.22 3.14 25.33
C TRP A 458 9.35 4.63 25.65
N ILE A 459 9.29 5.51 24.66
CA ILE A 459 9.25 6.96 24.86
C ILE A 459 8.00 7.37 25.63
N ALA A 460 6.82 6.86 25.25
CA ALA A 460 5.56 7.20 25.91
C ALA A 460 5.53 6.74 27.38
N THR A 461 5.86 5.47 27.63
CA THR A 461 5.86 4.90 28.99
C THR A 461 6.97 5.48 29.86
N GLY A 462 8.17 5.70 29.29
CA GLY A 462 9.26 6.40 29.97
C GLY A 462 8.90 7.83 30.36
N GLY A 463 8.19 8.56 29.49
CA GLY A 463 7.65 9.89 29.80
C GLY A 463 6.67 9.90 30.97
N VAL A 464 5.78 8.90 31.03
CA VAL A 464 4.84 8.74 32.16
C VAL A 464 5.58 8.39 33.45
N LEU A 465 6.58 7.51 33.39
CA LEU A 465 7.41 7.16 34.54
C LEU A 465 8.14 8.40 35.10
N LEU A 466 8.79 9.18 34.23
CA LEU A 466 9.43 10.44 34.62
C LEU A 466 8.43 11.44 35.22
N SER A 467 7.23 11.55 34.64
CA SER A 467 6.19 12.39 35.22
C SER A 467 5.74 11.87 36.58
N SER A 468 5.67 10.55 36.80
CA SER A 468 5.27 9.98 38.10
C SER A 468 6.30 10.25 39.20
N LEU A 469 7.59 10.31 38.85
CA LEU A 469 8.66 10.70 39.77
C LEU A 469 8.59 12.21 40.10
N TYR A 470 8.21 13.04 39.13
CA TYR A 470 8.08 14.49 39.32
C TYR A 470 6.78 14.91 40.04
N THR A 471 5.71 14.13 39.89
CA THR A 471 4.37 14.41 40.46
C THR A 471 3.83 13.19 41.21
N PRO A 472 4.47 12.77 42.32
CA PRO A 472 4.14 11.53 43.02
C PRO A 472 2.72 11.52 43.63
N ASP A 473 2.09 12.69 43.79
CA ASP A 473 0.73 12.81 44.35
C ASP A 473 -0.38 12.42 43.36
N LYS A 474 -0.06 12.29 42.06
CA LYS A 474 -1.06 12.02 41.00
C LYS A 474 -1.07 10.55 40.54
N LYS A 475 -0.69 9.59 41.41
CA LYS A 475 -0.54 8.16 41.07
C LYS A 475 -1.74 7.56 40.34
N SER A 476 -2.97 7.92 40.74
CA SER A 476 -4.19 7.42 40.10
C SER A 476 -4.28 7.86 38.62
N THR A 477 -3.93 9.12 38.34
CA THR A 477 -3.88 9.66 36.98
C THR A 477 -2.80 8.97 36.15
N HIS A 478 -1.59 8.76 36.70
CA HIS A 478 -0.52 8.02 36.01
C HIS A 478 -0.92 6.57 35.73
N LEU A 479 -1.57 5.89 36.68
CA LEU A 479 -2.06 4.52 36.50
C LEU A 479 -3.12 4.45 35.39
N THR A 480 -4.06 5.39 35.37
CA THR A 480 -5.06 5.47 34.29
C THR A 480 -4.38 5.67 32.93
N ILE A 481 -3.38 6.56 32.86
CA ILE A 481 -2.60 6.78 31.63
C ILE A 481 -1.91 5.48 31.18
N LEU A 482 -1.22 4.77 32.08
CA LEU A 482 -0.54 3.51 31.76
C LEU A 482 -1.50 2.41 31.29
N ILE A 483 -2.68 2.30 31.92
CA ILE A 483 -3.72 1.36 31.49
C ILE A 483 -4.20 1.71 30.07
N CYS A 484 -4.50 2.98 29.80
CA CYS A 484 -4.90 3.41 28.46
C CYS A 484 -3.81 3.13 27.42
N LEU A 485 -2.54 3.47 27.72
CA LEU A 485 -1.42 3.16 26.82
C LEU A 485 -1.30 1.66 26.55
N ARG A 486 -1.51 0.81 27.57
CA ARG A 486 -1.46 -0.65 27.41
C ARG A 486 -2.59 -1.18 26.55
N ILE A 487 -3.81 -0.67 26.73
CA ILE A 487 -4.96 -1.01 25.88
C ILE A 487 -4.69 -0.62 24.43
N ILE A 488 -4.22 0.62 24.20
CA ILE A 488 -3.87 1.10 22.86
C ILE A 488 -2.80 0.20 22.24
N ARG A 489 -1.76 -0.16 23.00
CA ARG A 489 -0.69 -1.04 22.50
C ARG A 489 -1.18 -2.41 22.03
N GLY A 490 -2.17 -2.99 22.71
CA GLY A 490 -2.73 -4.29 22.37
C GLY A 490 -3.83 -4.24 21.30
N TRP A 491 -4.12 -3.07 20.72
CA TRP A 491 -5.29 -2.92 19.87
C TRP A 491 -5.11 -3.52 18.48
N ASN A 492 -4.02 -3.15 17.79
CA ASN A 492 -3.70 -3.59 16.43
C ASN A 492 -2.28 -4.17 16.34
N ASN A 493 -2.03 -4.89 15.27
CA ASN A 493 -0.67 -5.19 14.82
C ASN A 493 0.00 -3.90 14.34
N SER A 494 1.19 -3.59 14.86
CA SER A 494 1.84 -2.27 14.72
C SER A 494 3.24 -2.35 14.08
N GLY A 495 3.70 -3.56 13.75
CA GLY A 495 5.02 -3.87 13.20
C GLY A 495 4.92 -4.68 11.91
N GLN A 496 6.06 -4.88 11.25
CA GLN A 496 6.12 -5.61 9.98
C GLN A 496 6.59 -7.06 10.14
N LYS A 497 7.27 -7.38 11.25
CA LYS A 497 7.89 -8.71 11.44
C LYS A 497 7.01 -9.75 12.11
N HIS A 498 6.18 -9.31 13.04
CA HIS A 498 5.41 -10.20 13.89
C HIS A 498 3.94 -9.85 13.81
N PHE A 499 3.15 -10.89 13.54
CA PHE A 499 1.71 -10.82 13.52
C PHE A 499 1.13 -11.57 14.71
N TYR A 500 0.17 -10.94 15.39
CA TYR A 500 -0.55 -11.50 16.51
C TYR A 500 -2.01 -11.72 16.11
N GLU A 501 -2.46 -12.98 16.17
CA GLU A 501 -3.84 -13.36 15.82
C GLU A 501 -4.89 -12.85 16.83
N ASN A 502 -4.48 -12.54 18.06
CA ASN A 502 -5.37 -12.22 19.17
C ASN A 502 -5.23 -10.76 19.64
N THR A 503 -5.10 -9.83 18.69
CA THR A 503 -5.24 -8.40 18.98
C THR A 503 -6.70 -8.05 19.28
N ILE A 504 -6.94 -6.93 19.97
CA ILE A 504 -8.33 -6.50 20.27
C ILE A 504 -9.11 -6.28 18.98
N PHE A 505 -8.48 -5.73 17.95
CA PHE A 505 -9.07 -5.54 16.62
C PHE A 505 -9.59 -6.87 16.04
N GLU A 506 -8.75 -7.91 15.98
CA GLU A 506 -9.15 -9.23 15.46
C GLU A 506 -10.23 -9.90 16.33
N ILE A 507 -10.14 -9.75 17.65
CA ILE A 507 -11.16 -10.27 18.57
C ILE A 507 -12.52 -9.62 18.30
N LEU A 508 -12.55 -8.31 18.04
CA LEU A 508 -13.78 -7.59 17.71
C LEU A 508 -14.34 -8.01 16.34
N LYS A 509 -13.47 -8.20 15.33
CA LYS A 509 -13.86 -8.67 14.00
C LYS A 509 -14.51 -10.06 14.06
N ARG A 510 -13.99 -10.96 14.91
CA ARG A 510 -14.57 -12.29 15.19
C ARG A 510 -15.86 -12.25 16.01
N ASN A 511 -16.11 -11.15 16.74
CA ASN A 511 -17.26 -10.96 17.63
C ASN A 511 -18.09 -9.72 17.25
N PRO A 512 -18.74 -9.76 16.06
CA PRO A 512 -19.34 -8.59 15.43
C PRO A 512 -20.46 -7.95 16.26
N ILE A 513 -21.25 -8.74 16.99
CA ILE A 513 -22.32 -8.22 17.85
C ILE A 513 -21.73 -7.30 18.94
N GLN A 514 -20.70 -7.75 19.65
CA GLN A 514 -20.02 -6.99 20.71
C GLN A 514 -19.33 -5.75 20.13
N GLN A 515 -18.68 -5.88 18.96
CA GLN A 515 -18.10 -4.76 18.23
C GLN A 515 -19.15 -3.66 17.96
N TRP A 516 -20.31 -4.04 17.43
CA TRP A 516 -21.35 -3.07 17.08
C TRP A 516 -21.95 -2.35 18.29
N TYR A 517 -22.11 -3.04 19.43
CA TYR A 517 -22.49 -2.37 20.68
C TYR A 517 -21.42 -1.36 21.13
N LEU A 518 -20.14 -1.73 21.10
CA LEU A 518 -19.05 -0.81 21.44
C LEU A 518 -18.98 0.38 20.46
N ASN A 519 -19.20 0.17 19.18
CA ASN A 519 -19.28 1.22 18.16
C ASN A 519 -20.41 2.19 18.48
N PHE A 520 -21.60 1.66 18.77
CA PHE A 520 -22.76 2.46 19.18
C PHE A 520 -22.43 3.32 20.41
N PHE A 521 -21.93 2.72 21.50
CA PHE A 521 -21.56 3.48 22.70
C PHE A 521 -20.51 4.55 22.41
N THR A 522 -19.51 4.24 21.58
CA THR A 522 -18.45 5.19 21.25
C THR A 522 -18.97 6.39 20.46
N ILE A 523 -19.73 6.14 19.40
CA ILE A 523 -20.29 7.18 18.52
C ILE A 523 -21.23 8.13 19.28
N PHE A 524 -22.09 7.59 20.16
CA PHE A 524 -23.05 8.40 20.90
C PHE A 524 -22.47 9.05 22.17
N SER A 525 -21.39 8.49 22.75
CA SER A 525 -20.73 9.10 23.92
C SER A 525 -20.25 10.53 23.66
N LEU A 526 -19.85 10.85 22.42
CA LEU A 526 -19.32 12.18 22.07
C LEU A 526 -20.36 13.29 22.14
N GLY A 527 -21.62 13.02 21.76
CA GLY A 527 -22.67 14.04 21.86
C GLY A 527 -23.20 14.20 23.28
N LEU A 528 -23.16 13.15 24.12
CA LEU A 528 -23.49 13.26 25.55
C LEU A 528 -22.52 14.17 26.33
N LEU A 529 -21.34 14.45 25.77
CA LEU A 529 -20.33 15.31 26.37
C LEU A 529 -20.53 16.81 26.05
N GLN A 530 -21.53 17.18 25.25
CA GLN A 530 -21.80 18.58 24.90
C GLN A 530 -22.59 19.30 26.00
N GLY A 531 -22.16 20.51 26.35
CA GLY A 531 -22.76 21.31 27.43
C GLY A 531 -23.91 22.24 27.00
N ASP A 532 -24.09 22.48 25.69
CA ASP A 532 -25.15 23.34 25.15
C ASP A 532 -26.07 22.60 24.18
N LEU A 533 -27.35 23.00 24.14
CA LEU A 533 -28.41 22.30 23.41
C LEU A 533 -28.16 22.25 21.90
N LEU A 534 -27.64 23.33 21.30
CA LEU A 534 -27.37 23.39 19.86
C LEU A 534 -26.24 22.44 19.47
N SER A 535 -25.13 22.45 20.23
CA SER A 535 -24.01 21.54 20.02
C SER A 535 -24.41 20.10 20.31
N PHE A 536 -25.25 19.86 21.31
CA PHE A 536 -25.82 18.54 21.58
C PHE A 536 -26.64 18.00 20.41
N LEU A 537 -27.65 18.76 19.94
CA LEU A 537 -28.53 18.33 18.85
C LEU A 537 -27.77 18.12 17.55
N SER A 538 -26.87 19.04 17.20
CA SER A 538 -26.05 18.91 15.99
C SER A 538 -25.08 17.73 16.06
N THR A 539 -24.45 17.48 17.21
CA THR A 539 -23.57 16.32 17.39
C THR A 539 -24.36 15.01 17.35
N MET A 540 -25.53 14.94 17.98
CA MET A 540 -26.40 13.76 17.94
C MET A 540 -26.87 13.42 16.52
N LEU A 541 -27.21 14.43 15.71
CA LEU A 541 -27.55 14.23 14.30
C LEU A 541 -26.36 13.64 13.52
N ILE A 542 -25.16 14.22 13.70
CA ILE A 542 -23.94 13.74 13.02
C ILE A 542 -23.56 12.32 13.49
N SER A 543 -23.70 12.02 14.79
CA SER A 543 -23.51 10.67 15.35
C SER A 543 -24.47 9.66 14.72
N MET A 544 -25.75 10.02 14.57
CA MET A 544 -26.73 9.14 13.94
C MET A 544 -26.41 8.87 12.47
N LEU A 545 -26.03 9.90 11.71
CA LEU A 545 -25.62 9.75 10.30
C LEU A 545 -24.37 8.89 10.16
N CYS A 546 -23.38 9.09 11.03
CA CYS A 546 -22.17 8.26 11.07
C CYS A 546 -22.50 6.80 11.37
N PHE A 547 -23.39 6.55 12.35
CA PHE A 547 -23.80 5.21 12.75
C PHE A 547 -24.54 4.49 11.62
N VAL A 548 -25.56 5.13 11.03
CA VAL A 548 -26.31 4.57 9.91
C VAL A 548 -25.38 4.24 8.75
N TYR A 549 -24.51 5.17 8.36
CA TYR A 549 -23.56 4.92 7.27
C TYR A 549 -22.65 3.72 7.54
N LYS A 550 -22.07 3.63 8.74
CA LYS A 550 -21.17 2.52 9.09
C LYS A 550 -21.89 1.17 9.11
N VAL A 551 -23.13 1.13 9.59
CA VAL A 551 -23.96 -0.09 9.55
C VAL A 551 -24.28 -0.48 8.11
N THR A 552 -24.70 0.48 7.27
CA THR A 552 -24.96 0.24 5.84
C THR A 552 -23.70 -0.28 5.14
N TRP A 553 -22.55 0.34 5.36
CA TRP A 553 -21.26 -0.10 4.83
C TRP A 553 -20.94 -1.55 5.21
N ALA A 554 -21.17 -1.90 6.47
CA ALA A 554 -20.94 -3.27 6.95
C ALA A 554 -21.87 -4.29 6.29
N ILE A 555 -23.15 -3.94 6.11
CA ILE A 555 -24.14 -4.79 5.41
C ILE A 555 -23.72 -5.04 3.96
N VAL A 556 -23.35 -3.98 3.22
CA VAL A 556 -22.85 -4.11 1.83
C VAL A 556 -21.62 -5.00 1.79
N ASN A 557 -20.76 -4.91 2.80
CA ASN A 557 -19.59 -5.76 2.92
C ASN A 557 -19.87 -7.18 3.44
N ARG A 558 -21.14 -7.60 3.57
CA ARG A 558 -21.57 -8.91 4.08
C ARG A 558 -21.07 -9.18 5.51
N GLU A 559 -20.84 -8.14 6.30
CA GLU A 559 -20.57 -8.26 7.74
C GLU A 559 -21.88 -8.49 8.50
N THR A 560 -21.81 -9.20 9.62
CA THR A 560 -22.99 -9.39 10.48
C THR A 560 -23.21 -8.17 11.37
N VAL A 561 -24.46 -7.71 11.43
CA VAL A 561 -24.91 -6.60 12.26
C VAL A 561 -26.11 -7.03 13.10
N PRO A 562 -26.32 -6.48 14.31
CA PRO A 562 -27.52 -6.76 15.09
C PRO A 562 -28.81 -6.39 14.35
N ASP A 563 -29.86 -7.21 14.46
CA ASP A 563 -31.10 -7.06 13.69
C ASP A 563 -31.73 -5.67 13.81
N TRP A 564 -31.75 -5.09 15.01
CA TRP A 564 -32.33 -3.77 15.20
C TRP A 564 -31.53 -2.67 14.47
N MET A 565 -30.21 -2.82 14.35
CA MET A 565 -29.35 -1.91 13.60
C MET A 565 -29.60 -2.06 12.10
N TYR A 566 -29.74 -3.29 11.62
CA TYR A 566 -30.14 -3.59 10.25
C TYR A 566 -31.46 -2.88 9.89
N GLN A 567 -32.49 -3.02 10.74
CA GLN A 567 -33.79 -2.39 10.53
C GLN A 567 -33.72 -0.85 10.53
N VAL A 568 -32.86 -0.27 11.38
CA VAL A 568 -32.61 1.18 11.38
C VAL A 568 -31.92 1.63 10.10
N ALA A 569 -30.92 0.88 9.62
CA ALA A 569 -30.22 1.17 8.38
C ALA A 569 -31.17 1.06 7.18
N LEU A 570 -31.95 -0.02 7.09
CA LEU A 570 -32.93 -0.25 6.01
C LEU A 570 -33.94 0.91 5.90
N LYS A 571 -34.55 1.31 7.02
CA LYS A 571 -35.49 2.44 7.04
C LYS A 571 -34.82 3.75 6.63
N SER A 572 -33.58 3.97 7.06
CA SER A 572 -32.82 5.18 6.72
C SER A 572 -32.43 5.22 5.24
N CYS A 573 -32.03 4.09 4.66
CA CYS A 573 -31.71 3.94 3.25
C CYS A 573 -32.96 4.17 2.38
N PHE A 574 -34.09 3.57 2.74
CA PHE A 574 -35.38 3.79 2.07
C PHE A 574 -35.78 5.27 2.04
N ILE A 575 -35.58 6.03 3.13
CA ILE A 575 -35.88 7.46 3.19
C ILE A 575 -35.02 8.27 2.19
N ILE A 576 -33.82 7.79 1.88
CA ILE A 576 -32.85 8.52 1.05
C ILE A 576 -33.01 8.17 -0.43
N THR A 577 -33.17 6.89 -0.77
CA THR A 577 -33.25 6.44 -2.18
C THR A 577 -34.68 6.34 -2.69
N GLY A 578 -35.66 6.14 -1.81
CA GLY A 578 -37.04 5.83 -2.20
C GLY A 578 -37.21 4.48 -2.88
N SER A 579 -36.14 3.68 -2.98
CA SER A 579 -36.11 2.36 -3.62
C SER A 579 -36.41 1.25 -2.62
N VAL A 580 -36.99 0.15 -3.10
CA VAL A 580 -37.26 -1.09 -2.35
C VAL A 580 -36.54 -2.28 -3.00
N THR A 581 -35.55 -2.03 -3.86
CA THR A 581 -34.76 -3.08 -4.52
C THR A 581 -33.84 -3.82 -3.54
N ASP A 582 -33.36 -4.99 -3.94
CA ASP A 582 -32.41 -5.77 -3.13
C ASP A 582 -31.08 -5.01 -2.90
N ASP A 583 -30.75 -4.07 -3.80
CA ASP A 583 -29.50 -3.29 -3.77
C ASP A 583 -29.60 -1.95 -3.00
N VAL A 584 -30.69 -1.74 -2.23
CA VAL A 584 -30.96 -0.47 -1.52
C VAL A 584 -29.79 0.02 -0.66
N PHE A 585 -29.03 -0.89 -0.05
CA PHE A 585 -27.89 -0.50 0.79
C PHE A 585 -26.72 0.05 -0.04
N GLU A 586 -26.42 -0.58 -1.18
CA GLU A 586 -25.30 -0.19 -2.05
C GLU A 586 -25.56 1.18 -2.70
N GLU A 587 -26.75 1.36 -3.26
CA GLU A 587 -27.20 2.64 -3.84
C GLU A 587 -27.19 3.79 -2.81
N SER A 588 -27.37 3.46 -1.52
CA SER A 588 -27.46 4.46 -0.44
C SER A 588 -26.11 4.96 0.08
N LEU A 589 -24.99 4.25 -0.17
CA LEU A 589 -23.69 4.59 0.42
C LEU A 589 -23.22 5.99 0.04
N VAL A 590 -23.20 6.31 -1.25
CA VAL A 590 -22.71 7.60 -1.75
C VAL A 590 -23.61 8.77 -1.28
N PRO A 591 -24.95 8.69 -1.40
CA PRO A 591 -25.85 9.70 -0.84
C PRO A 591 -25.68 9.91 0.68
N LEU A 592 -25.62 8.83 1.47
CA LEU A 592 -25.46 8.90 2.93
C LEU A 592 -24.17 9.59 3.34
N ALA A 593 -23.04 9.20 2.74
CA ALA A 593 -21.74 9.82 3.03
C ALA A 593 -21.73 11.31 2.67
N ARG A 594 -22.25 11.67 1.48
CA ARG A 594 -22.37 13.07 1.06
C ARG A 594 -23.26 13.88 2.00
N PHE A 595 -24.34 13.29 2.49
CA PHE A 595 -25.22 13.94 3.46
C PHE A 595 -24.51 14.17 4.80
N PHE A 596 -23.79 13.16 5.30
CA PHE A 596 -22.93 13.29 6.49
C PHE A 596 -21.94 14.45 6.34
N PHE A 597 -21.17 14.52 5.25
CA PHE A 597 -20.20 15.60 5.04
C PHE A 597 -20.85 16.98 4.98
N LYS A 598 -22.01 17.12 4.34
CA LYS A 598 -22.77 18.38 4.30
C LYS A 598 -23.24 18.81 5.69
N CYS A 599 -23.81 17.90 6.48
CA CYS A 599 -24.25 18.18 7.85
C CYS A 599 -23.08 18.53 8.77
N LEU A 600 -21.96 17.82 8.63
CA LEU A 600 -20.73 18.09 9.37
C LEU A 600 -20.18 19.48 9.05
N LEU A 601 -20.03 19.82 7.77
CA LEU A 601 -19.55 21.12 7.32
C LEU A 601 -20.49 22.24 7.80
N GLY A 602 -21.81 22.03 7.66
CA GLY A 602 -22.82 22.95 8.19
C GLY A 602 -22.67 23.20 9.69
N SER A 603 -22.46 22.14 10.48
CA SER A 603 -22.21 22.27 11.92
C SER A 603 -20.94 23.06 12.23
N ILE A 604 -19.84 22.82 11.51
CA ILE A 604 -18.59 23.58 11.69
C ILE A 604 -18.79 25.06 11.33
N VAL A 605 -19.44 25.36 10.21
CA VAL A 605 -19.70 26.74 9.75
C VAL A 605 -20.60 27.49 10.73
N VAL A 606 -21.68 26.87 11.21
CA VAL A 606 -22.58 27.46 12.21
C VAL A 606 -21.81 27.75 13.50
N ASN A 607 -21.01 26.80 13.99
CA ASN A 607 -20.19 27.01 15.17
C ASN A 607 -19.16 28.13 14.96
N LEU A 608 -18.48 28.19 13.81
CA LEU A 608 -17.56 29.30 13.49
C LEU A 608 -18.27 30.66 13.49
N GLY A 609 -19.47 30.74 12.92
CA GLY A 609 -20.31 31.94 12.95
C GLY A 609 -20.70 32.36 14.36
N VAL A 610 -21.15 31.41 15.18
CA VAL A 610 -21.47 31.64 16.60
C VAL A 610 -20.25 32.09 17.39
N ALA A 611 -19.07 31.55 17.11
CA ALA A 611 -17.82 31.93 17.78
C ALA A 611 -17.52 33.41 17.56
N LYS A 612 -17.64 33.88 16.32
CA LYS A 612 -17.39 35.27 15.93
C LYS A 612 -18.37 36.23 16.60
N LEU A 613 -19.60 35.79 16.86
CA LEU A 613 -20.64 36.61 17.47
C LEU A 613 -20.62 36.61 19.02
N THR A 614 -20.19 35.51 19.65
CA THR A 614 -20.40 35.31 21.09
C THR A 614 -19.13 35.09 21.91
N SER A 615 -17.95 34.90 21.28
CA SER A 615 -16.66 34.65 21.96
C SER A 615 -16.71 33.54 23.04
N LYS A 616 -17.66 32.60 22.94
CA LYS A 616 -17.86 31.56 23.96
C LYS A 616 -16.81 30.46 23.83
N LYS A 617 -16.24 30.03 24.97
CA LYS A 617 -15.31 28.89 25.05
C LYS A 617 -15.94 27.56 24.62
N SER A 618 -17.27 27.41 24.67
CA SER A 618 -17.95 26.18 24.23
C SER A 618 -17.73 25.91 22.74
N THR A 619 -17.54 26.94 21.93
CA THR A 619 -17.53 26.80 20.46
C THR A 619 -16.32 26.05 19.91
N LEU A 620 -15.12 26.22 20.50
CA LEU A 620 -13.93 25.45 20.09
C LEU A 620 -14.10 23.96 20.41
N ASN A 621 -14.72 23.63 21.55
CA ASN A 621 -15.00 22.25 21.93
C ASN A 621 -16.00 21.58 20.98
N SER A 622 -17.03 22.31 20.54
CA SER A 622 -18.00 21.83 19.55
C SER A 622 -17.32 21.52 18.21
N ILE A 623 -16.49 22.45 17.69
CA ILE A 623 -15.74 22.22 16.43
C ILE A 623 -14.80 21.02 16.56
N CYS A 624 -14.06 20.94 17.66
CA CYS A 624 -13.16 19.80 17.88
C CYS A 624 -13.93 18.48 18.02
N THR A 625 -15.20 18.51 18.45
CA THR A 625 -16.03 17.30 18.53
C THR A 625 -16.56 16.91 17.15
N SER A 626 -17.00 17.87 16.34
CA SER A 626 -17.33 17.63 14.92
C SER A 626 -16.15 17.04 14.16
N LEU A 627 -14.93 17.59 14.34
CA LEU A 627 -13.73 17.00 13.75
C LEU A 627 -13.46 15.58 14.28
N THR A 628 -13.69 15.30 15.57
CA THR A 628 -13.55 13.93 16.09
C THR A 628 -14.56 12.97 15.44
N MET A 629 -15.79 13.43 15.14
CA MET A 629 -16.78 12.64 14.41
C MET A 629 -16.35 12.34 12.97
N LEU A 630 -15.69 13.28 12.29
CA LEU A 630 -15.09 13.05 10.98
C LEU A 630 -14.03 11.94 11.05
N LEU A 631 -13.17 11.96 12.07
CA LEU A 631 -12.14 10.94 12.26
C LEU A 631 -12.75 9.55 12.51
N ILE A 632 -13.81 9.46 13.32
CA ILE A 632 -14.55 8.20 13.54
C ILE A 632 -15.18 7.70 12.24
N PHE A 633 -15.79 8.59 11.46
CA PHE A 633 -16.37 8.26 10.16
C PHE A 633 -15.31 7.72 9.19
N GLN A 634 -14.08 8.23 9.26
CA GLN A 634 -12.94 7.80 8.46
C GLN A 634 -12.15 6.61 9.04
N SER A 635 -12.61 6.01 10.14
CA SER A 635 -11.95 4.88 10.78
C SER A 635 -12.59 3.53 10.41
N PRO A 636 -11.81 2.44 10.35
CA PRO A 636 -12.36 1.08 10.30
C PRO A 636 -13.30 0.79 11.47
N SER A 637 -14.34 0.00 11.25
CA SER A 637 -15.40 -0.29 12.24
C SER A 637 -14.84 -0.89 13.54
N SER A 638 -13.84 -1.78 13.46
CA SER A 638 -13.19 -2.40 14.62
C SER A 638 -12.22 -1.46 15.37
N ASN A 639 -11.84 -0.32 14.77
CA ASN A 639 -11.03 0.71 15.41
C ASN A 639 -11.85 1.81 16.09
N ILE A 640 -13.14 1.93 15.80
CA ILE A 640 -14.02 2.95 16.40
C ILE A 640 -13.97 2.92 17.95
N PRO A 641 -14.02 1.76 18.64
CA PRO A 641 -14.05 1.74 20.10
C PRO A 641 -12.78 2.27 20.78
N LEU A 642 -11.65 2.31 20.07
CA LEU A 642 -10.38 2.84 20.55
C LEU A 642 -10.48 4.32 20.94
N PHE A 643 -11.42 5.06 20.35
CA PHE A 643 -11.69 6.45 20.71
C PHE A 643 -12.19 6.63 22.15
N LEU A 644 -12.77 5.59 22.79
CA LEU A 644 -13.08 5.62 24.23
C LEU A 644 -11.81 5.65 25.08
N ALA A 645 -10.80 4.87 24.71
CA ALA A 645 -9.49 4.89 25.35
C ALA A 645 -8.80 6.24 25.13
N TYR A 646 -8.87 6.78 23.91
CA TYR A 646 -8.35 8.12 23.61
C TYR A 646 -9.03 9.21 24.44
N ASN A 647 -10.36 9.19 24.56
CA ASN A 647 -11.09 10.17 25.37
C ASN A 647 -10.72 10.09 26.86
N THR A 648 -10.56 8.88 27.40
CA THR A 648 -10.14 8.64 28.79
C THR A 648 -8.70 9.13 29.01
N LEU A 649 -7.79 8.75 28.12
CA LEU A 649 -6.39 9.18 28.14
C LEU A 649 -6.27 10.71 28.05
N ARG A 650 -7.02 11.33 27.12
CA ARG A 650 -7.07 12.78 26.93
C ARG A 650 -7.50 13.50 28.19
N LYS A 651 -8.54 13.01 28.89
CA LYS A 651 -9.03 13.61 30.14
C LYS A 651 -7.94 13.59 31.21
N SER A 652 -7.33 12.42 31.44
CA SER A 652 -6.25 12.24 32.42
C SER A 652 -5.02 13.11 32.11
N LEU A 653 -4.62 13.20 30.84
CA LEU A 653 -3.51 14.06 30.41
C LEU A 653 -3.83 15.55 30.57
N THR A 654 -5.06 15.97 30.27
CA THR A 654 -5.48 17.37 30.45
C THR A 654 -5.38 17.77 31.92
N THR A 655 -5.90 16.93 32.83
CA THR A 655 -5.77 17.13 34.28
C THR A 655 -4.29 17.25 34.69
N LEU A 656 -3.45 16.32 34.23
CA LEU A 656 -2.03 16.32 34.57
C LEU A 656 -1.30 17.59 34.08
N LEU A 657 -1.52 17.99 32.82
CA LEU A 657 -0.83 19.10 32.16
C LEU A 657 -1.31 20.48 32.63
N VAL A 658 -2.61 20.64 32.83
CA VAL A 658 -3.18 21.93 33.29
C VAL A 658 -2.83 22.16 34.76
N GLU A 659 -2.98 21.16 35.62
CA GLU A 659 -2.79 21.33 37.07
C GLU A 659 -1.31 21.42 37.48
N ASN A 660 -0.40 20.68 36.83
CA ASN A 660 0.98 20.53 37.34
C ASN A 660 2.05 21.17 36.45
N TYR A 661 1.75 21.42 35.17
CA TYR A 661 2.70 22.01 34.22
C TYR A 661 2.26 23.39 33.74
N GLY A 662 1.19 23.97 34.30
CA GLY A 662 0.71 25.32 34.00
C GLY A 662 0.41 25.55 32.53
N SER A 663 0.00 24.50 31.80
CA SER A 663 -0.15 24.53 30.33
C SER A 663 1.13 24.94 29.59
N GLY A 664 2.30 24.53 30.09
CA GLY A 664 3.59 24.77 29.45
C GLY A 664 3.58 24.31 28.00
N SER A 665 3.59 25.27 27.07
CA SER A 665 3.32 24.99 25.65
C SER A 665 4.25 23.94 25.06
N PHE A 666 5.53 23.94 25.44
CA PHE A 666 6.49 22.96 24.95
C PHE A 666 6.21 21.54 25.45
N ILE A 667 5.86 21.36 26.73
CA ILE A 667 5.55 20.03 27.26
C ILE A 667 4.25 19.50 26.64
N THR A 668 3.22 20.32 26.50
CA THR A 668 1.99 19.93 25.81
C THR A 668 2.26 19.51 24.36
N SER A 669 3.12 20.25 23.64
CA SER A 669 3.52 19.92 22.27
C SER A 669 4.33 18.64 22.18
N ILE A 670 5.28 18.40 23.10
CA ILE A 670 6.05 17.15 23.16
C ILE A 670 5.12 15.96 23.44
N THR A 671 4.20 16.08 24.40
CA THR A 671 3.23 15.01 24.70
C THR A 671 2.35 14.70 23.49
N SER A 672 1.87 15.73 22.77
CA SER A 672 1.12 15.53 21.52
C SER A 672 1.97 14.83 20.47
N LEU A 673 3.20 15.28 20.22
CA LEU A 673 4.11 14.64 19.26
C LEU A 673 4.27 13.14 19.55
N VAL A 674 4.58 12.77 20.79
CA VAL A 674 4.75 11.37 21.20
C VAL A 674 3.46 10.58 20.96
N LEU A 675 2.29 11.14 21.29
CA LEU A 675 1.01 10.46 21.11
C LEU A 675 0.61 10.34 19.64
N GLN A 676 0.93 11.33 18.79
CA GLN A 676 0.66 11.24 17.34
C GLN A 676 1.35 10.02 16.75
N TYR A 677 2.66 9.87 16.97
CA TYR A 677 3.40 8.71 16.47
C TYR A 677 3.03 7.41 17.19
N PHE A 678 2.94 7.42 18.53
CA PHE A 678 2.56 6.22 19.28
C PHE A 678 1.22 5.66 18.80
N THR A 679 0.20 6.51 18.67
CA THR A 679 -1.13 6.05 18.26
C THR A 679 -1.27 5.80 16.78
N PHE A 680 -0.47 6.45 15.91
CA PHE A 680 -0.42 6.10 14.49
C PHE A 680 -0.11 4.62 14.29
N PHE A 681 0.96 4.13 14.92
CA PHE A 681 1.35 2.73 14.78
C PHE A 681 0.32 1.77 15.39
N HIS A 682 -0.17 2.07 16.59
CA HIS A 682 -1.10 1.18 17.30
C HIS A 682 -2.57 1.28 16.82
N PHE A 683 -2.83 2.12 15.82
CA PHE A 683 -4.07 2.14 15.05
C PHE A 683 -4.02 1.24 13.81
N GLY A 684 -2.88 0.58 13.56
CA GLY A 684 -2.64 -0.30 12.41
C GLY A 684 -1.69 0.30 11.36
N GLY A 685 -1.24 1.54 11.52
CA GLY A 685 -0.28 2.16 10.61
C GLY A 685 1.11 1.55 10.75
N THR A 686 1.86 1.46 9.65
CA THR A 686 3.29 1.12 9.68
C THR A 686 4.09 2.05 8.78
N ASN A 687 5.40 1.83 8.68
CA ASN A 687 6.24 2.51 7.69
C ASN A 687 6.19 1.84 6.30
N SER A 688 5.29 0.89 6.03
CA SER A 688 5.14 0.22 4.72
C SER A 688 3.97 0.79 3.94
N ILE A 689 4.15 0.95 2.62
CA ILE A 689 3.07 1.34 1.69
C ILE A 689 1.92 0.31 1.72
N ALA A 690 2.24 -0.96 1.98
CA ALA A 690 1.25 -2.04 2.09
C ALA A 690 0.20 -1.83 3.17
N THR A 691 0.46 -0.96 4.15
CA THR A 691 -0.49 -0.68 5.25
C THR A 691 -1.32 0.58 5.03
N VAL A 692 -1.21 1.21 3.86
CA VAL A 692 -2.06 2.34 3.50
C VAL A 692 -3.46 1.83 3.19
N ASP A 693 -4.41 2.12 4.07
CA ASP A 693 -5.81 1.73 3.88
C ASP A 693 -6.51 2.69 2.90
N LEU A 694 -6.94 2.15 1.76
CA LEU A 694 -7.69 2.85 0.72
C LEU A 694 -9.21 2.74 0.91
N SER A 695 -9.70 1.74 1.65
CA SER A 695 -11.15 1.44 1.75
C SER A 695 -11.94 2.63 2.27
N ASN A 696 -11.44 3.27 3.33
CA ASN A 696 -12.10 4.43 3.94
C ASN A 696 -11.98 5.71 3.08
N ALA A 697 -11.02 5.77 2.12
CA ALA A 697 -10.83 6.93 1.25
C ALA A 697 -11.98 7.14 0.26
N TYR A 698 -12.73 6.08 -0.04
CA TYR A 698 -13.83 6.07 -1.02
C TYR A 698 -15.19 6.47 -0.46
N HIS A 699 -15.30 6.73 0.84
CA HIS A 699 -16.57 7.12 1.42
C HIS A 699 -17.14 8.39 0.76
N GLY A 700 -18.25 8.25 0.01
CA GLY A 700 -18.94 9.36 -0.66
C GLY A 700 -18.43 9.72 -2.07
N VAL A 701 -17.51 8.92 -2.60
CA VAL A 701 -16.95 9.04 -3.94
C VAL A 701 -17.82 8.24 -4.92
N SER A 702 -18.18 8.84 -6.06
CA SER A 702 -18.95 8.17 -7.13
C SER A 702 -18.03 7.57 -8.19
N GLN A 703 -18.58 6.72 -9.08
CA GLN A 703 -17.86 6.08 -10.19
C GLN A 703 -16.98 7.04 -11.02
N ASN A 704 -17.42 8.30 -11.25
CA ASN A 704 -16.57 9.37 -11.80
C ASN A 704 -15.70 10.01 -10.70
N TYR A 705 -14.74 9.27 -10.17
CA TYR A 705 -13.99 9.68 -8.99
C TYR A 705 -12.98 10.81 -9.30
N ASN A 706 -12.68 11.65 -8.29
CA ASN A 706 -11.65 12.68 -8.37
C ASN A 706 -10.46 12.24 -7.53
N ILE A 707 -9.32 12.05 -8.17
CA ILE A 707 -8.12 11.54 -7.50
C ILE A 707 -7.60 12.42 -6.37
N TYR A 708 -7.69 13.74 -6.52
CA TYR A 708 -7.25 14.66 -5.47
C TYR A 708 -8.13 14.55 -4.22
N LEU A 709 -9.43 14.30 -4.42
CA LEU A 709 -10.35 14.05 -3.32
C LEU A 709 -10.02 12.72 -2.63
N VAL A 710 -9.85 11.64 -3.39
CA VAL A 710 -9.49 10.32 -2.85
C VAL A 710 -8.16 10.39 -2.10
N GLY A 711 -7.12 11.01 -2.68
CA GLY A 711 -5.82 11.19 -2.03
C GLY A 711 -5.90 11.99 -0.72
N PHE A 712 -6.73 13.04 -0.67
CA PHE A 712 -6.98 13.77 0.57
C PHE A 712 -7.69 12.90 1.62
N MET A 713 -8.70 12.13 1.20
CA MET A 713 -9.47 11.25 2.08
C MET A 713 -8.61 10.08 2.60
N MET A 714 -7.74 9.53 1.76
CA MET A 714 -6.73 8.54 2.13
C MET A 714 -5.76 9.10 3.18
N CYS A 715 -5.26 10.33 2.99
CA CYS A 715 -4.44 10.97 4.03
C CYS A 715 -5.24 11.17 5.32
N LEU A 716 -6.50 11.58 5.21
CA LEU A 716 -7.37 11.80 6.37
C LEU A 716 -7.63 10.50 7.16
N SER A 717 -7.91 9.37 6.48
CA SER A 717 -8.16 8.07 7.10
C SER A 717 -6.90 7.49 7.76
N ASN A 718 -5.77 7.52 7.05
CA ASN A 718 -4.51 6.93 7.53
C ASN A 718 -3.86 7.75 8.66
N PHE A 719 -4.10 9.07 8.72
CA PHE A 719 -3.59 9.94 9.79
C PHE A 719 -4.64 10.28 10.86
N VAL A 720 -5.71 9.47 10.99
CA VAL A 720 -6.75 9.69 12.00
C VAL A 720 -6.20 9.92 13.42
N PRO A 721 -5.34 9.04 13.99
CA PRO A 721 -4.83 9.24 15.35
C PRO A 721 -3.91 10.47 15.49
N PRO A 722 -2.95 10.70 14.56
CA PRO A 722 -2.19 11.95 14.56
C PRO A 722 -3.05 13.21 14.55
N ILE A 723 -4.12 13.26 13.75
CA ILE A 723 -5.04 14.40 13.71
C ILE A 723 -5.76 14.55 15.05
N TYR A 724 -6.24 13.46 15.64
CA TYR A 724 -6.88 13.48 16.96
C TYR A 724 -5.98 14.12 18.04
N TRP A 725 -4.69 13.72 18.09
CA TRP A 725 -3.75 14.26 19.07
C TRP A 725 -3.22 15.66 18.72
N SER A 726 -3.34 16.09 17.46
CA SER A 726 -3.17 17.50 17.08
C SER A 726 -4.31 18.36 17.65
N ILE A 727 -5.57 17.94 17.43
CA ILE A 727 -6.78 18.59 17.97
C ILE A 727 -6.73 18.72 19.50
N PHE A 728 -6.17 17.72 20.19
CA PHE A 728 -5.95 17.76 21.64
C PHE A 728 -5.19 19.01 22.10
N THR A 729 -4.14 19.42 21.37
CA THR A 729 -3.35 20.59 21.74
C THR A 729 -4.14 21.89 21.63
N TRP A 730 -5.03 22.00 20.64
CA TRP A 730 -5.83 23.20 20.41
C TRP A 730 -6.73 23.52 21.60
N ARG A 731 -7.33 22.48 22.20
CA ARG A 731 -8.19 22.61 23.38
C ARG A 731 -7.44 23.10 24.62
N ILE A 732 -6.14 22.83 24.74
CA ILE A 732 -5.33 23.26 25.88
C ILE A 732 -4.70 24.63 25.62
N LEU A 733 -4.04 24.79 24.46
CA LEU A 733 -3.18 25.94 24.16
C LEU A 733 -3.93 27.22 23.77
N TYR A 734 -5.14 27.11 23.22
CA TYR A 734 -5.84 28.27 22.63
C TYR A 734 -6.94 28.87 23.50
N ASN A 735 -6.94 28.54 24.79
CA ASN A 735 -7.93 28.97 25.77
C ASN A 735 -7.60 30.30 26.51
N GLY A 736 -6.71 31.14 25.97
CA GLY A 736 -6.31 32.41 26.59
C GLY A 736 -5.78 33.48 25.61
N ASN A 737 -5.25 34.60 26.14
CA ASN A 737 -4.83 35.76 25.34
C ASN A 737 -3.50 35.58 24.58
N GLN A 738 -2.72 34.53 24.86
CA GLN A 738 -1.41 34.30 24.26
C GLN A 738 -1.40 33.21 23.17
N LYS A 739 -2.54 32.98 22.48
CA LYS A 739 -2.72 31.89 21.50
C LYS A 739 -1.60 31.82 20.47
N TRP A 740 -1.18 32.97 19.93
CA TRP A 740 -0.13 33.06 18.91
C TRP A 740 1.27 32.70 19.41
N ASN A 741 1.57 32.95 20.69
CA ASN A 741 2.83 32.53 21.31
C ASN A 741 2.83 31.01 21.51
N HIS A 742 1.74 30.46 22.05
CA HIS A 742 1.59 29.01 22.21
C HIS A 742 1.64 28.27 20.87
N PHE A 743 0.99 28.81 19.83
CA PHE A 743 1.10 28.29 18.46
C PHE A 743 2.55 28.30 17.97
N SER A 744 3.27 29.41 18.16
CA SER A 744 4.69 29.51 17.75
C SER A 744 5.59 28.52 18.49
N HIS A 745 5.36 28.31 19.79
CA HIS A 745 6.08 27.29 20.58
C HIS A 745 5.77 25.87 20.11
N ASN A 746 4.50 25.61 19.80
CA ASN A 746 4.06 24.33 19.24
C ASN A 746 4.80 24.05 17.93
N LYS A 747 4.72 24.95 16.95
CA LYS A 747 5.36 24.77 15.65
C LYS A 747 6.88 24.66 15.73
N LEU A 748 7.53 25.39 16.63
CA LEU A 748 8.96 25.24 16.87
C LEU A 748 9.34 23.84 17.37
N THR A 749 8.52 23.25 18.24
CA THR A 749 8.77 21.90 18.79
C THR A 749 8.73 20.84 17.69
N PHE A 750 7.67 20.85 16.87
CA PHE A 750 7.55 19.95 15.73
C PHE A 750 8.65 20.19 14.70
N PHE A 751 8.97 21.45 14.39
CA PHE A 751 10.04 21.78 13.45
C PHE A 751 11.39 21.21 13.89
N MET A 752 11.77 21.38 15.17
CA MET A 752 13.01 20.83 15.71
C MET A 752 13.07 19.31 15.58
N PHE A 753 12.00 18.61 15.98
CA PHE A 753 11.94 17.16 15.86
C PHE A 753 12.14 16.72 14.41
N ASN A 754 11.32 17.25 13.49
CA ASN A 754 11.33 16.81 12.10
C ASN A 754 12.67 17.13 11.42
N CYS A 755 13.34 18.24 11.76
CA CYS A 755 14.65 18.58 11.20
C CYS A 755 15.78 17.69 11.74
N ILE A 756 15.78 17.36 13.03
CA ILE A 756 16.83 16.51 13.63
C ILE A 756 16.66 15.06 13.18
N SER A 757 15.47 14.49 13.33
CA SER A 757 15.20 13.11 12.89
C SER A 757 15.27 12.98 11.37
N GLY A 758 14.82 14.01 10.64
CA GLY A 758 14.90 14.09 9.19
C GLY A 758 16.33 14.07 8.67
N CYS A 759 17.25 14.87 9.23
CA CYS A 759 18.65 14.84 8.84
C CYS A 759 19.26 13.44 9.00
N ALA A 760 18.95 12.76 10.10
CA ALA A 760 19.41 11.40 10.34
C ALA A 760 18.81 10.40 9.34
N LEU A 761 17.51 10.51 9.03
CA LEU A 761 16.84 9.68 8.02
C LEU A 761 17.42 9.90 6.63
N LEU A 762 17.58 11.15 6.18
CA LEU A 762 18.15 11.44 4.85
C LEU A 762 19.59 10.94 4.74
N LEU A 763 20.38 11.10 5.81
CA LEU A 763 21.73 10.55 5.87
C LEU A 763 21.73 9.01 5.86
N ALA A 764 20.80 8.36 6.57
CA ALA A 764 20.64 6.91 6.55
C ALA A 764 20.28 6.42 5.14
N CYS A 765 19.32 7.06 4.46
CA CYS A 765 18.96 6.77 3.07
C CYS A 765 20.16 6.91 2.13
N LEU A 766 20.99 7.95 2.30
CA LEU A 766 22.19 8.15 1.49
C LEU A 766 23.25 7.06 1.74
N ILE A 767 23.51 6.70 2.99
CA ILE A 767 24.51 5.68 3.36
C ILE A 767 24.04 4.28 2.95
N LEU A 768 22.76 3.98 3.16
CA LEU A 768 22.17 2.64 2.95
C LEU A 768 21.49 2.48 1.58
N ARG A 769 21.78 3.36 0.62
CA ARG A 769 21.15 3.34 -0.72
C ARG A 769 21.32 2.04 -1.52
N PHE A 770 22.36 1.26 -1.23
CA PHE A 770 22.60 -0.05 -1.85
C PHE A 770 22.23 -1.23 -0.93
N HIS A 771 21.56 -0.95 0.19
CA HIS A 771 21.11 -1.98 1.13
C HIS A 771 19.94 -2.77 0.55
N LEU A 772 19.86 -4.06 0.87
CA LEU A 772 18.83 -4.98 0.36
C LEU A 772 17.39 -4.48 0.60
N PHE A 773 17.16 -3.80 1.74
CA PHE A 773 15.84 -3.27 2.14
C PHE A 773 15.62 -1.80 1.77
N ILE A 774 16.37 -1.25 0.81
CA ILE A 774 16.20 0.16 0.40
C ILE A 774 14.79 0.45 -0.12
N TRP A 775 14.19 -0.48 -0.87
CA TRP A 775 12.87 -0.32 -1.47
C TRP A 775 11.70 -0.69 -0.57
N SER A 776 11.90 -1.62 0.35
CA SER A 776 10.82 -2.10 1.21
C SER A 776 10.74 -1.40 2.57
N VAL A 777 11.84 -0.78 3.05
CA VAL A 777 11.90 -0.16 4.38
C VAL A 777 12.22 1.33 4.30
N PHE A 778 13.37 1.69 3.72
CA PHE A 778 13.86 3.07 3.75
C PHE A 778 13.09 4.01 2.81
N SER A 779 12.77 3.55 1.60
CA SER A 779 12.01 4.31 0.61
C SER A 779 10.58 4.61 1.10
N PRO A 780 9.80 3.62 1.59
CA PRO A 780 8.53 3.87 2.28
C PRO A 780 8.65 4.82 3.47
N LYS A 781 9.65 4.65 4.34
CA LYS A 781 9.88 5.55 5.48
C LYS A 781 10.09 7.00 5.05
N LEU A 782 10.87 7.21 3.99
CA LEU A 782 11.10 8.55 3.42
C LEU A 782 9.80 9.15 2.86
N CYS A 783 8.97 8.35 2.19
CA CYS A 783 7.65 8.77 1.73
C CYS A 783 6.72 9.15 2.88
N TYR A 784 6.62 8.32 3.92
CA TYR A 784 5.86 8.65 5.13
C TYR A 784 6.38 9.93 5.79
N TYR A 785 7.70 10.12 5.86
CA TYR A 785 8.30 11.34 6.39
C TYR A 785 7.92 12.57 5.55
N ALA A 786 7.97 12.48 4.22
CA ALA A 786 7.53 13.56 3.33
C ALA A 786 6.03 13.85 3.48
N ALA A 787 5.19 12.81 3.45
CA ALA A 787 3.74 12.90 3.62
C ALA A 787 3.36 13.49 4.98
N TRP A 788 4.04 13.10 6.06
CA TRP A 788 3.83 13.67 7.39
C TRP A 788 4.15 15.17 7.43
N ASN A 789 5.23 15.60 6.78
CA ASN A 789 5.59 17.02 6.73
C ASN A 789 4.63 17.85 5.87
N ILE A 790 4.13 17.30 4.77
CA ILE A 790 3.15 17.99 3.92
C ILE A 790 1.77 17.99 4.59
N PHE A 791 1.25 16.82 4.93
CA PHE A 791 -0.12 16.69 5.42
C PHE A 791 -0.27 17.12 6.87
N MET A 792 0.50 16.54 7.80
CA MET A 792 0.35 16.88 9.22
C MET A 792 0.93 18.24 9.57
N ASN A 793 2.14 18.55 9.12
CA ASN A 793 2.78 19.81 9.52
C ASN A 793 2.24 21.02 8.75
N LEU A 794 2.03 20.95 7.43
CA LEU A 794 1.53 22.07 6.63
C LEU A 794 -0.01 22.12 6.55
N VAL A 795 -0.67 21.07 6.06
CA VAL A 795 -2.14 21.10 5.85
C VAL A 795 -2.90 21.15 7.18
N ILE A 796 -2.71 20.17 8.06
CA ILE A 796 -3.39 20.16 9.37
C ILE A 796 -2.82 21.27 10.26
N GLY A 797 -1.49 21.40 10.32
CA GLY A 797 -0.81 22.29 11.26
C GLY A 797 -0.83 23.79 10.92
N TRP A 798 -1.01 24.19 9.66
CA TRP A 798 -1.12 25.61 9.29
C TRP A 798 -2.47 25.91 8.65
N ILE A 799 -2.86 25.19 7.60
CA ILE A 799 -4.07 25.53 6.83
C ILE A 799 -5.34 25.35 7.68
N LEU A 800 -5.46 24.23 8.39
CA LEU A 800 -6.65 23.93 9.19
C LEU A 800 -6.62 24.59 10.58
N GLU A 801 -5.44 24.75 11.17
CA GLU A 801 -5.28 25.29 12.53
C GLU A 801 -5.34 26.83 12.61
N ILE A 802 -4.86 27.57 11.60
CA ILE A 802 -4.86 29.05 11.60
C ILE A 802 -6.27 29.64 11.71
N PRO A 803 -7.30 29.17 10.97
CA PRO A 803 -8.66 29.66 11.13
C PRO A 803 -9.16 29.60 12.58
N LEU A 804 -8.74 28.59 13.35
CA LEU A 804 -9.10 28.44 14.77
C LEU A 804 -8.41 29.47 15.67
N LEU A 805 -7.21 29.92 15.30
CA LEU A 805 -6.50 30.99 16.03
C LEU A 805 -7.11 32.36 15.77
N LEU A 806 -7.68 32.55 14.58
CA LEU A 806 -8.44 33.74 14.21
C LEU A 806 -9.81 33.78 14.89
N MET A 807 -10.23 32.70 15.56
CA MET A 807 -11.39 32.71 16.46
C MET A 807 -11.02 33.43 17.76
N ASN A 808 -11.09 34.76 17.69
CA ASN A 808 -11.41 35.72 18.76
C ASN A 808 -11.19 37.12 18.18
#